data_AF-A0A1N6EM79-F1
#
_entry.id   AF-A0A1N6EM79-F1
#
_cell.length_a   1.000
_cell.length_b   1.000
_cell.length_c   1.000
_cell.angle_alpha   90.00
_cell.angle_beta   90.00
_cell.angle_gamma   90.00
#
_symmetry.space_group_name_H-M   'P 1'
#
loop_
_entity.id
_entity.type
_entity.pdbx_description
1 polymer ?
#
loop_
_entity_poly.entity_id
_entity_poly.type
_entity_poly.pdbx_seq_one_letter_code
_entity_poly.pdbx_strand_id
1 'polypeptide(L)'
;MRRVLVIGLTLLVAFAVMVGVRARYQRRQFQQAAVLAAATVDEAEAKPSTPIPQDATALEKQRHDLLAWNRRTLQEAYDRVGKKDPRWDELARKTLDLAARTFSGEVDPQVTFDDVYPAARAAVEAGCDDPMVAYLYARTSVGANDPGPEEGLRRARAAAQGLAASRYPAMRRAVALRFSGGMALSGENPGDSNRKEAQRDFDAALALLEESVASDEHNEIWEANWLNTLIELTRGYRTLDVPAEAAYERVDAGLARVAGAKVLRLIYRGNFWFNYGWEARTQSFAPRVPAGGFDTLEKRLAVAQEAYQDAWKLQPTSGEVARRLLEIDKSVSGDRATMELWFERAMKLNGDDRTTCWSKLDWLDPKWHGSAEDMLAFGRACRDTKNSRTGITLLVADAHWRIASKLGGENQPKYLAVPAVWADIQSVYHEYLKHHPVDDVARSKFATFCYLSGHFREAEVQYVALGDHLTQWSEFPYVPLNQLKRNRAHNATIVMSNDLQIGFPGWHFVGGTNQDGRWKVNIPVGAEHKSKPGILGADASHVWKCTADGITYEIRVLLLADALRNDRPERVLDAARSVVAEERGSQPRNLRDTLLAARPAQEYDIDAPVLKPMQLRVKTAVIGNWLYELSVTASKNDVTGGAAREFFDSFAFQPVPKPSTDADAAPE
;
A
#
# COMPACT_ATOMS: atom_id res chain seq x y z
N MET A 1 -28.89 -54.39 34.60
CA MET A 1 -29.68 -53.24 34.12
C MET A 1 -28.91 -51.93 34.02
N ARG A 2 -28.32 -51.36 35.10
CA ARG A 2 -27.60 -50.06 35.02
C ARG A 2 -26.46 -49.99 33.98
N ARG A 3 -25.65 -51.04 33.82
CA ARG A 3 -24.57 -51.09 32.79
C ARG A 3 -25.09 -51.07 31.35
N VAL A 4 -26.22 -51.74 31.08
CA VAL A 4 -26.85 -51.77 29.75
C VAL A 4 -27.45 -50.40 29.40
N LEU A 5 -28.04 -49.72 30.39
CA LEU A 5 -28.58 -48.37 30.21
C LEU A 5 -27.49 -47.33 29.89
N VAL A 6 -26.33 -47.42 30.57
CA VAL A 6 -25.19 -46.51 30.36
C VAL A 6 -24.56 -46.71 28.98
N ILE A 7 -24.42 -47.97 28.52
CA ILE A 7 -23.90 -48.27 27.17
C ILE A 7 -24.88 -47.78 26.10
N GLY A 8 -26.20 -48.02 26.28
CA GLY A 8 -27.23 -47.53 25.36
C GLY A 8 -27.24 -46.00 25.23
N LEU A 9 -27.13 -45.28 26.35
CA LEU A 9 -27.08 -43.81 26.35
C LEU A 9 -25.80 -43.28 25.68
N THR A 10 -24.66 -43.93 25.92
CA THR A 10 -23.37 -43.55 25.30
C THR A 10 -23.40 -43.72 23.78
N LEU A 11 -23.96 -44.83 23.29
CA LEU A 11 -24.10 -45.08 21.85
C LEU A 11 -25.08 -44.10 21.19
N LEU A 12 -26.16 -43.72 21.88
CA LEU A 12 -27.15 -42.77 21.37
C LEU A 12 -26.58 -41.35 21.27
N VAL A 13 -25.77 -40.93 22.25
CA VAL A 13 -25.02 -39.66 22.20
C VAL A 13 -23.99 -39.68 21.06
N ALA A 14 -23.22 -40.77 20.91
CA ALA A 14 -22.25 -40.89 19.82
C ALA A 14 -22.92 -40.84 18.44
N PHE A 15 -24.08 -41.50 18.26
CA PHE A 15 -24.86 -41.45 17.03
C PHE A 15 -25.39 -40.04 16.74
N ALA A 16 -25.96 -39.35 17.73
CA ALA A 16 -26.43 -37.97 17.58
C ALA A 16 -25.31 -37.00 17.21
N VAL A 17 -24.12 -37.15 17.81
CA VAL A 17 -22.93 -36.37 17.47
C VAL A 17 -22.49 -36.65 16.02
N MET A 18 -22.44 -37.92 15.59
CA MET A 18 -22.08 -38.28 14.21
C MET A 18 -23.08 -37.73 13.18
N VAL A 19 -24.39 -37.81 13.44
CA VAL A 19 -25.43 -37.23 12.58
C VAL A 19 -25.29 -35.71 12.51
N GLY A 20 -25.07 -35.04 13.64
CA GLY A 20 -24.86 -33.59 13.69
C GLY A 20 -23.56 -33.11 13.02
N VAL A 21 -22.50 -33.93 13.02
CA VAL A 21 -21.26 -33.67 12.27
C VAL A 21 -21.48 -33.86 10.78
N ARG A 22 -22.14 -34.94 10.36
CA ARG A 22 -22.45 -35.21 8.94
C ARG A 22 -23.37 -34.15 8.33
N ALA A 23 -24.41 -33.72 9.04
CA ALA A 23 -25.30 -32.65 8.58
C ALA A 23 -24.57 -31.31 8.42
N ARG A 24 -23.68 -30.94 9.36
CA ARG A 24 -22.83 -29.73 9.25
C ARG A 24 -21.85 -29.83 8.08
N TYR A 25 -21.26 -31.01 7.88
CA TYR A 25 -20.34 -31.26 6.76
C TYR A 25 -21.07 -31.16 5.41
N GLN A 26 -22.23 -31.80 5.25
CA GLN A 26 -23.03 -31.71 4.02
C GLN A 26 -23.49 -30.28 3.75
N ARG A 27 -24.00 -29.56 4.77
CA ARG A 27 -24.40 -28.14 4.61
C ARG A 27 -23.23 -27.27 4.15
N ARG A 28 -22.02 -27.51 4.70
CA ARG A 28 -20.81 -26.81 4.28
C ARG A 28 -20.42 -27.15 2.83
N GLN A 29 -20.52 -28.40 2.41
CA GLN A 29 -20.27 -28.78 1.02
C GLN A 29 -21.27 -28.16 0.04
N PHE A 30 -22.56 -28.14 0.38
CA PHE A 30 -23.57 -27.46 -0.45
C PHE A 30 -23.32 -25.95 -0.54
N GLN A 31 -22.96 -25.30 0.56
CA GLN A 31 -22.57 -23.88 0.55
C GLN A 31 -21.33 -23.63 -0.31
N GLN A 32 -20.30 -24.48 -0.22
CA GLN A 32 -19.10 -24.36 -1.04
C GLN A 32 -19.40 -24.55 -2.52
N ALA A 33 -20.21 -25.55 -2.89
CA ALA A 33 -20.63 -25.79 -4.26
C ALA A 33 -21.48 -24.64 -4.82
N ALA A 34 -22.40 -24.09 -4.03
CA ALA A 34 -23.20 -22.93 -4.42
C ALA A 34 -22.33 -21.69 -4.64
N VAL A 35 -21.32 -21.45 -3.80
CA VAL A 35 -20.38 -20.33 -3.97
C VAL A 35 -19.54 -20.49 -5.24
N LEU A 36 -19.05 -21.70 -5.53
CA LEU A 36 -18.32 -21.98 -6.77
C LEU A 36 -19.21 -21.81 -8.00
N ALA A 37 -20.47 -22.25 -7.94
CA ALA A 37 -21.44 -22.04 -9.01
C ALA A 37 -21.78 -20.55 -9.21
N ALA A 38 -21.94 -19.79 -8.12
CA ALA A 38 -22.17 -18.34 -8.17
C ALA A 38 -20.99 -17.58 -8.79
N ALA A 39 -19.76 -18.09 -8.66
CA ALA A 39 -18.58 -17.52 -9.31
C ALA A 39 -18.60 -17.65 -10.84
N THR A 40 -19.37 -18.62 -11.36
CA THR A 40 -19.51 -18.90 -12.80
C THR A 40 -20.75 -18.28 -13.43
N VAL A 41 -21.59 -17.62 -12.63
CA VAL A 41 -22.77 -16.90 -13.14
C VAL A 41 -22.29 -15.72 -13.99
N ASP A 42 -22.82 -15.64 -15.20
CA ASP A 42 -22.49 -14.58 -16.16
C ASP A 42 -22.79 -13.20 -15.56
N GLU A 43 -22.00 -12.20 -15.92
CA GLU A 43 -22.17 -10.82 -15.44
C GLU A 43 -23.57 -10.27 -15.78
N ALA A 44 -24.15 -10.74 -16.89
CA ALA A 44 -25.52 -10.42 -17.31
C ALA A 44 -26.61 -10.93 -16.35
N GLU A 45 -26.33 -11.94 -15.54
CA GLU A 45 -27.27 -12.52 -14.57
C GLU A 45 -27.03 -12.02 -13.13
N ALA A 46 -25.98 -11.21 -12.93
CA ALA A 46 -25.67 -10.66 -11.61
C ALA A 46 -26.73 -9.65 -11.16
N LYS A 47 -27.04 -9.64 -9.86
CA LYS A 47 -27.94 -8.66 -9.26
C LYS A 47 -27.42 -7.25 -9.56
N PRO A 48 -28.22 -6.37 -10.19
CA PRO A 48 -27.77 -5.02 -10.53
C PRO A 48 -27.42 -4.27 -9.25
N SER A 49 -26.24 -3.66 -9.23
CA SER A 49 -25.80 -2.82 -8.12
C SER A 49 -26.24 -1.38 -8.34
N THR A 50 -26.70 -0.71 -7.28
CA THR A 50 -26.90 0.74 -7.31
C THR A 50 -25.56 1.43 -7.58
N PRO A 51 -25.47 2.35 -8.57
CA PRO A 51 -24.26 3.11 -8.81
C PRO A 51 -23.82 3.85 -7.55
N ILE A 52 -22.51 3.83 -7.27
CA ILE A 52 -21.95 4.58 -6.15
C ILE A 52 -21.89 6.06 -6.54
N PRO A 53 -22.38 6.99 -5.69
CA PRO A 53 -22.27 8.42 -5.96
C PRO A 53 -20.81 8.82 -6.21
N GLN A 54 -20.52 9.34 -7.41
CA GLN A 54 -19.23 9.87 -7.83
C GLN A 54 -19.48 11.14 -8.66
N ASP A 55 -19.26 12.32 -8.08
CA ASP A 55 -19.24 13.58 -8.84
C ASP A 55 -17.78 13.96 -9.13
N ALA A 56 -17.30 13.61 -10.33
CA ALA A 56 -15.92 13.85 -10.73
C ALA A 56 -15.54 15.34 -10.65
N THR A 57 -16.47 16.26 -10.89
CA THR A 57 -16.20 17.71 -10.83
C THR A 57 -16.03 18.17 -9.39
N ALA A 58 -16.92 17.71 -8.50
CA ALA A 58 -16.82 18.02 -7.08
C ALA A 58 -15.54 17.44 -6.46
N LEU A 59 -15.17 16.20 -6.83
CA LEU A 59 -13.94 15.55 -6.38
C LEU A 59 -12.68 16.30 -6.82
N GLU A 60 -12.62 16.71 -8.08
CA GLU A 60 -11.47 17.46 -8.58
C GLU A 60 -11.34 18.81 -7.88
N LYS A 61 -12.46 19.50 -7.65
CA LYS A 61 -12.48 20.73 -6.86
C LYS A 61 -11.98 20.48 -5.43
N GLN A 62 -12.43 19.42 -4.77
CA GLN A 62 -12.01 19.09 -3.40
C GLN A 62 -10.51 18.83 -3.31
N ARG A 63 -9.94 18.08 -4.27
CA ARG A 63 -8.49 17.82 -4.35
C ARG A 63 -7.70 19.11 -4.56
N HIS A 64 -8.15 19.96 -5.48
CA HIS A 64 -7.56 21.27 -5.72
C HIS A 64 -7.59 22.14 -4.45
N ASP A 65 -8.73 22.21 -3.77
CA ASP A 65 -8.90 23.02 -2.56
C ASP A 65 -8.01 22.50 -1.41
N LEU A 66 -7.85 21.18 -1.29
CA LEU A 66 -6.94 20.54 -0.33
C LEU A 66 -5.47 20.90 -0.60
N LEU A 67 -5.02 20.81 -1.86
CA LEU A 67 -3.68 21.23 -2.26
C LEU A 67 -3.46 22.72 -2.06
N ALA A 68 -4.42 23.57 -2.43
CA ALA A 68 -4.34 25.00 -2.23
C ALA A 68 -4.23 25.35 -0.74
N TRP A 69 -5.03 24.73 0.12
CA TRP A 69 -4.95 24.94 1.57
C TRP A 69 -3.61 24.50 2.16
N ASN A 70 -3.08 23.34 1.73
CA ASN A 70 -1.77 22.87 2.18
C ASN A 70 -0.65 23.82 1.73
N ARG A 71 -0.68 24.35 0.50
CA ARG A 71 0.28 25.36 0.01
C ARG A 71 0.20 26.67 0.79
N ARG A 72 -1.01 27.18 1.06
CA ARG A 72 -1.24 28.38 1.88
C ARG A 72 -0.65 28.27 3.28
N THR A 73 -0.84 27.11 3.92
CA THR A 73 -0.43 26.88 5.32
C THR A 73 1.01 26.38 5.48
N LEU A 74 1.71 26.08 4.38
CA LEU A 74 3.12 25.66 4.36
C LEU A 74 4.00 26.68 3.65
N GLN A 75 3.93 26.72 2.32
CA GLN A 75 4.81 27.55 1.49
C GLN A 75 4.51 29.05 1.62
N GLU A 76 3.25 29.47 1.48
CA GLU A 76 2.92 30.91 1.61
C GLU A 76 3.07 31.40 3.06
N ALA A 77 2.91 30.50 4.03
CA ALA A 77 3.25 30.79 5.42
C ALA A 77 4.76 31.01 5.58
N TYR A 78 5.61 30.17 4.98
CA TYR A 78 7.06 30.39 4.95
C TYR A 78 7.44 31.73 4.31
N ASP A 79 6.86 32.07 3.16
CA ASP A 79 7.19 33.33 2.50
C ASP A 79 6.82 34.56 3.36
N ARG A 80 5.76 34.47 4.17
CA ARG A 80 5.33 35.55 5.09
C ARG A 80 6.12 35.60 6.40
N VAL A 81 6.28 34.47 7.08
CA VAL A 81 6.77 34.43 8.47
C VAL A 81 7.97 33.52 8.70
N GLY A 82 8.36 32.73 7.70
CA GLY A 82 9.50 31.83 7.76
C GLY A 82 10.84 32.57 7.77
N LYS A 83 11.89 31.86 8.20
CA LYS A 83 13.26 32.36 8.15
C LYS A 83 13.81 32.21 6.75
N LYS A 84 14.17 33.34 6.13
CA LYS A 84 14.59 33.40 4.73
C LYS A 84 16.08 33.67 4.59
N ASP A 85 16.75 32.94 3.72
CA ASP A 85 18.14 33.15 3.32
C ASP A 85 18.36 32.56 1.91
N PRO A 86 19.01 33.29 1.00
CA PRO A 86 19.27 32.81 -0.36
C PRO A 86 19.97 31.44 -0.44
N ARG A 87 20.73 31.04 0.60
CA ARG A 87 21.44 29.75 0.63
C ARG A 87 20.50 28.53 0.66
N TRP A 88 19.29 28.65 1.22
CA TRP A 88 18.36 27.52 1.35
C TRP A 88 16.93 27.82 0.90
N ASP A 89 16.59 29.07 0.58
CA ASP A 89 15.23 29.50 0.24
C ASP A 89 14.56 28.64 -0.85
N GLU A 90 15.31 28.28 -1.90
CA GLU A 90 14.81 27.43 -2.96
C GLU A 90 14.55 25.98 -2.48
N LEU A 91 15.47 25.43 -1.69
CA LEU A 91 15.35 24.09 -1.10
C LEU A 91 14.19 24.02 -0.10
N ALA A 92 13.99 25.07 0.69
CA ALA A 92 12.88 25.21 1.62
C ALA A 92 11.53 25.24 0.87
N ARG A 93 11.39 26.07 -0.17
CA ARG A 93 10.16 26.11 -0.99
C ARG A 93 9.87 24.77 -1.66
N LYS A 94 10.89 24.12 -2.22
CA LYS A 94 10.75 22.77 -2.80
C LYS A 94 10.26 21.75 -1.77
N THR A 95 10.83 21.77 -0.56
CA THR A 95 10.41 20.90 0.54
C THR A 95 8.95 21.12 0.91
N LEU A 96 8.52 22.38 1.01
CA LEU A 96 7.17 22.76 1.39
C LEU A 96 6.13 22.42 0.32
N ASP A 97 6.45 22.56 -0.98
CA ASP A 97 5.56 22.11 -2.06
C ASP A 97 5.42 20.59 -2.10
N LEU A 98 6.53 19.84 -1.99
CA LEU A 98 6.48 18.38 -1.91
C LEU A 98 5.63 17.92 -0.72
N ALA A 99 5.82 18.52 0.46
CA ALA A 99 5.00 18.23 1.63
C ALA A 99 3.52 18.59 1.42
N ALA A 100 3.22 19.70 0.74
CA ALA A 100 1.85 20.07 0.42
C ALA A 100 1.18 19.03 -0.49
N ARG A 101 1.88 18.56 -1.52
CA ARG A 101 1.42 17.50 -2.43
C ARG A 101 1.22 16.17 -1.70
N THR A 102 2.16 15.76 -0.84
CA THR A 102 2.02 14.55 -0.03
C THR A 102 0.83 14.62 0.92
N PHE A 103 0.64 15.74 1.63
CA PHE A 103 -0.49 15.89 2.56
C PHE A 103 -1.84 16.03 1.85
N SER A 104 -1.84 16.31 0.55
CA SER A 104 -3.05 16.32 -0.28
C SER A 104 -3.34 14.99 -0.98
N GLY A 105 -2.47 13.99 -0.84
CA GLY A 105 -2.64 12.71 -1.52
C GLY A 105 -2.55 12.84 -3.04
N GLU A 106 -1.62 13.65 -3.55
CA GLU A 106 -1.32 13.72 -4.98
C GLU A 106 -0.73 12.40 -5.48
N VAL A 107 -1.31 11.85 -6.55
CA VAL A 107 -0.96 10.53 -7.11
C VAL A 107 -0.37 10.59 -8.53
N ASP A 108 -0.41 11.74 -9.19
CA ASP A 108 0.08 11.88 -10.57
C ASP A 108 1.00 13.12 -10.74
N PRO A 109 2.33 12.95 -10.63
CA PRO A 109 2.99 11.77 -10.07
C PRO A 109 2.80 11.69 -8.56
N GLN A 110 2.80 10.47 -8.02
CA GLN A 110 2.71 10.21 -6.59
C GLN A 110 3.89 10.85 -5.84
N VAL A 111 3.60 11.58 -4.76
CA VAL A 111 4.62 12.19 -3.89
C VAL A 111 4.51 11.62 -2.48
N THR A 112 5.60 11.04 -1.99
CA THR A 112 5.69 10.35 -0.70
C THR A 112 6.65 11.06 0.26
N PHE A 113 6.75 10.58 1.50
CA PHE A 113 7.77 11.09 2.44
C PHE A 113 9.20 10.84 1.97
N ASP A 114 9.45 9.82 1.16
CA ASP A 114 10.77 9.55 0.57
C ASP A 114 11.18 10.62 -0.45
N ASP A 115 10.21 11.38 -0.99
CA ASP A 115 10.48 12.52 -1.87
C ASP A 115 10.70 13.82 -1.07
N VAL A 116 9.99 13.99 0.04
CA VAL A 116 10.11 15.16 0.93
C VAL A 116 11.44 15.14 1.70
N TYR A 117 11.85 13.97 2.21
CA TYR A 117 13.02 13.85 3.07
C TYR A 117 14.32 14.38 2.46
N PRO A 118 14.72 14.00 1.21
CA PRO A 118 15.96 14.49 0.61
C PRO A 118 15.97 16.01 0.42
N ALA A 119 14.84 16.61 0.05
CA ALA A 119 14.72 18.06 -0.09
C ALA A 119 14.85 18.77 1.26
N ALA A 120 14.17 18.25 2.29
CA ALA A 120 14.24 18.79 3.65
C ALA A 120 15.66 18.69 4.23
N ARG A 121 16.31 17.54 4.02
CA ARG A 121 17.69 17.28 4.42
C ARG A 121 18.65 18.27 3.77
N ALA A 122 18.56 18.45 2.45
CA ALA A 122 19.42 19.37 1.72
C ALA A 122 19.27 20.82 2.22
N ALA A 123 18.03 21.26 2.51
CA ALA A 123 17.79 22.58 3.08
C ALA A 123 18.49 22.74 4.44
N VAL A 124 18.35 21.77 5.35
CA VAL A 124 18.98 21.78 6.67
C VAL A 124 20.51 21.73 6.57
N GLU A 125 21.07 20.91 5.67
CA GLU A 125 22.52 20.84 5.42
C GLU A 125 23.08 22.15 4.83
N ALA A 126 22.26 22.91 4.09
CA ALA A 126 22.58 24.26 3.62
C ALA A 126 22.50 25.34 4.74
N GLY A 127 22.13 24.94 5.96
CA GLY A 127 22.03 25.81 7.13
C GLY A 127 20.62 26.34 7.41
N CYS A 128 19.58 25.80 6.78
CA CYS A 128 18.20 26.17 7.07
C CYS A 128 17.82 25.82 8.52
N ASP A 129 17.51 26.84 9.30
CA ASP A 129 17.03 26.74 10.68
C ASP A 129 15.55 27.18 10.82
N ASP A 130 14.81 27.19 9.69
CA ASP A 130 13.38 27.42 9.67
C ASP A 130 12.64 26.26 10.35
N PRO A 131 11.75 26.53 11.32
CA PRO A 131 11.18 25.48 12.13
C PRO A 131 10.15 24.61 11.38
N MET A 132 9.52 25.10 10.31
CA MET A 132 8.64 24.27 9.48
C MET A 132 9.45 23.28 8.64
N VAL A 133 10.57 23.72 8.06
CA VAL A 133 11.48 22.84 7.32
C VAL A 133 12.12 21.80 8.25
N ALA A 134 12.57 22.21 9.44
CA ALA A 134 13.11 21.29 10.44
C ALA A 134 12.07 20.25 10.89
N TYR A 135 10.81 20.66 11.04
CA TYR A 135 9.70 19.75 11.34
C TYR A 135 9.46 18.74 10.23
N LEU A 136 9.46 19.17 8.96
CA LEU A 136 9.28 18.26 7.83
C LEU A 136 10.47 17.29 7.72
N TYR A 137 11.69 17.75 7.97
CA TYR A 137 12.85 16.87 8.03
C TYR A 137 12.68 15.80 9.11
N ALA A 138 12.30 16.19 10.34
CA ALA A 138 12.05 15.25 11.43
C ALA A 138 10.91 14.26 11.10
N ARG A 139 9.78 14.75 10.61
CA ARG A 139 8.57 13.96 10.34
C ARG A 139 8.73 12.96 9.19
N THR A 140 9.60 13.26 8.22
CA THR A 140 9.84 12.41 7.05
C THR A 140 11.06 11.51 7.23
N SER A 141 11.75 11.59 8.38
CA SER A 141 12.85 10.70 8.74
C SER A 141 12.31 9.34 9.22
N VAL A 142 11.79 8.53 8.31
CA VAL A 142 11.17 7.21 8.58
C VAL A 142 11.78 6.12 7.71
N GLY A 143 11.56 4.85 8.07
CA GLY A 143 12.02 3.71 7.27
C GLY A 143 13.54 3.69 7.13
N ALA A 144 14.04 3.65 5.89
CA ALA A 144 15.48 3.71 5.60
C ALA A 144 16.15 5.03 6.03
N ASN A 145 15.35 6.08 6.30
CA ASN A 145 15.80 7.41 6.70
C ASN A 145 15.64 7.66 8.22
N ASP A 146 15.23 6.66 9.01
CA ASP A 146 15.07 6.76 10.46
C ASP A 146 16.43 6.99 11.14
N PRO A 147 16.62 8.09 11.90
CA PRO A 147 17.88 8.41 12.55
C PRO A 147 18.03 7.70 13.91
N GLY A 148 17.06 6.87 14.30
CA GLY A 148 16.96 6.26 15.61
C GLY A 148 16.20 7.15 16.63
N PRO A 149 15.77 6.55 17.74
CA PRO A 149 14.83 7.18 18.67
C PRO A 149 15.37 8.46 19.33
N GLU A 150 16.66 8.49 19.71
CA GLU A 150 17.25 9.65 20.38
C GLU A 150 17.36 10.87 19.46
N GLU A 151 17.94 10.68 18.27
CA GLU A 151 18.10 11.75 17.28
C GLU A 151 16.75 12.17 16.69
N GLY A 152 15.84 11.23 16.45
CA GLY A 152 14.48 11.51 16.00
C GLY A 152 13.73 12.38 17.00
N LEU A 153 13.81 12.06 18.29
CA LEU A 153 13.23 12.85 19.38
C LEU A 153 13.88 14.24 19.49
N ARG A 154 15.21 14.32 19.41
CA ARG A 154 15.93 15.61 19.43
C ARG A 154 15.46 16.54 18.31
N ARG A 155 15.34 16.01 17.08
CA ARG A 155 14.84 16.76 15.91
C ARG A 155 13.39 17.20 16.11
N ALA A 156 12.52 16.28 16.55
CA ALA A 156 11.10 16.56 16.78
C ALA A 156 10.90 17.68 17.82
N ARG A 157 11.65 17.63 18.93
CA ARG A 157 11.62 18.67 19.99
C ARG A 157 12.08 20.03 19.47
N ALA A 158 13.23 20.08 18.83
CA ALA A 158 13.78 21.33 18.31
C ALA A 158 12.82 21.99 17.32
N ALA A 159 12.24 21.20 16.41
CA ALA A 159 11.26 21.68 15.45
C ALA A 159 9.96 22.15 16.11
N ALA A 160 9.41 21.39 17.08
CA ALA A 160 8.20 21.75 17.79
C ALA A 160 8.37 23.04 18.63
N GLN A 161 9.49 23.19 19.33
CA GLN A 161 9.82 24.41 20.08
C GLN A 161 9.98 25.61 19.15
N GLY A 162 10.70 25.44 18.04
CA GLY A 162 10.85 26.49 17.03
C GLY A 162 9.52 26.89 16.41
N LEU A 163 8.64 25.92 16.10
CA LEU A 163 7.32 26.21 15.55
C LEU A 163 6.43 26.89 16.60
N ALA A 164 6.41 26.42 17.84
CA ALA A 164 5.63 27.03 18.91
C ALA A 164 5.98 28.52 19.12
N ALA A 165 7.26 28.87 18.99
CA ALA A 165 7.75 30.25 19.07
C ALA A 165 7.55 31.07 17.78
N SER A 166 7.12 30.45 16.68
CA SER A 166 6.94 31.08 15.38
C SER A 166 5.55 31.69 15.20
N ARG A 167 5.35 32.33 14.04
CA ARG A 167 4.05 32.87 13.59
C ARG A 167 3.37 32.01 12.51
N TYR A 168 3.78 30.76 12.35
CA TYR A 168 3.08 29.82 11.46
C TYR A 168 1.63 29.57 11.94
N PRO A 169 0.72 29.12 11.07
CA PRO A 169 -0.66 28.80 11.44
C PRO A 169 -0.74 27.96 12.73
N ALA A 170 -1.67 28.30 13.62
CA ALA A 170 -1.76 27.67 14.95
C ALA A 170 -1.94 26.15 14.86
N MET A 171 -2.73 25.69 13.88
CA MET A 171 -2.87 24.28 13.54
C MET A 171 -1.51 23.59 13.29
N ARG A 172 -0.62 24.20 12.50
CA ARG A 172 0.68 23.60 12.17
C ARG A 172 1.59 23.49 13.40
N ARG A 173 1.53 24.50 14.27
CA ARG A 173 2.24 24.51 15.56
C ARG A 173 1.71 23.41 16.49
N ALA A 174 0.38 23.25 16.59
CA ALA A 174 -0.24 22.21 17.39
C ALA A 174 0.12 20.79 16.91
N VAL A 175 0.10 20.56 15.59
CA VAL A 175 0.49 19.28 14.97
C VAL A 175 1.96 18.93 15.27
N ALA A 176 2.86 19.91 15.27
CA ALA A 176 4.28 19.71 15.60
C ALA A 176 4.51 19.40 17.08
N LEU A 177 3.84 20.12 17.99
CA LEU A 177 3.87 19.83 19.42
C LEU A 177 3.33 18.43 19.74
N ARG A 178 2.17 18.06 19.17
CA ARG A 178 1.62 16.71 19.30
C ARG A 178 2.56 15.64 18.73
N PHE A 179 3.27 15.93 17.63
CA PHE A 179 4.29 15.02 17.08
C PHE A 179 5.48 14.83 18.04
N SER A 180 6.03 15.92 18.59
CA SER A 180 7.11 15.89 19.58
C SER A 180 6.73 15.08 20.83
N GLY A 181 5.53 15.31 21.38
CA GLY A 181 5.04 14.55 22.53
C GLY A 181 4.87 13.06 22.23
N GLY A 182 4.39 12.70 21.03
CA GLY A 182 4.31 11.31 20.59
C GLY A 182 5.69 10.64 20.47
N MET A 183 6.66 11.34 19.87
CA MET A 183 8.04 10.85 19.78
C MET A 183 8.67 10.65 21.16
N ALA A 184 8.40 11.53 22.12
CA ALA A 184 8.91 11.41 23.48
C ALA A 184 8.40 10.15 24.21
N LEU A 185 7.26 9.60 23.76
CA LEU A 185 6.63 8.39 24.32
C LEU A 185 6.84 7.13 23.47
N SER A 186 7.60 7.20 22.38
CA SER A 186 7.74 6.09 21.42
C SER A 186 8.61 4.92 21.91
N GLY A 187 9.48 5.13 22.91
CA GLY A 187 10.30 4.06 23.51
C GLY A 187 9.49 3.17 24.45
N GLU A 188 9.93 1.92 24.66
CA GLU A 188 9.24 0.94 25.53
C GLU A 188 9.04 1.42 26.97
N ASN A 189 10.00 2.20 27.49
CA ASN A 189 9.96 2.78 28.83
C ASN A 189 10.44 4.24 28.76
N PRO A 190 9.58 5.20 28.38
CA PRO A 190 9.99 6.58 28.31
C PRO A 190 10.31 7.09 29.73
N GLY A 191 11.53 7.54 29.95
CA GLY A 191 11.95 8.07 31.25
C GLY A 191 11.13 9.30 31.67
N ASP A 192 11.11 9.61 32.97
CA ASP A 192 10.28 10.67 33.56
C ASP A 192 10.41 12.03 32.87
N SER A 193 11.61 12.38 32.43
CA SER A 193 11.85 13.63 31.68
C SER A 193 11.07 13.65 30.37
N ASN A 194 11.09 12.55 29.60
CA ASN A 194 10.38 12.46 28.35
C ASN A 194 8.86 12.47 28.57
N ARG A 195 8.38 11.82 29.63
CA ARG A 195 6.95 11.81 29.99
C ARG A 195 6.45 13.20 30.36
N LYS A 196 7.19 13.95 31.19
CA LYS A 196 6.85 15.34 31.55
C LYS A 196 6.85 16.26 30.34
N GLU A 197 7.83 16.09 29.45
CA GLU A 197 7.91 16.84 28.21
C GLU A 197 6.74 16.52 27.27
N ALA A 198 6.40 15.24 27.10
CA ALA A 198 5.24 14.84 26.30
C ALA A 198 3.95 15.47 26.82
N GLN A 199 3.74 15.44 28.13
CA GLN A 199 2.58 16.08 28.76
C GLN A 199 2.53 17.59 28.46
N ARG A 200 3.66 18.30 28.63
CA ARG A 200 3.77 19.72 28.33
C ARG A 200 3.45 20.02 26.86
N ASP A 201 4.00 19.24 25.94
CA ASP A 201 3.78 19.44 24.51
C ASP A 201 2.31 19.14 24.12
N PHE A 202 1.67 18.14 24.73
CA PHE A 202 0.24 17.86 24.54
C PHE A 202 -0.66 18.98 25.09
N ASP A 203 -0.34 19.52 26.26
CA ASP A 203 -1.08 20.65 26.84
C ASP A 203 -0.93 21.91 25.99
N ALA A 204 0.29 22.17 25.49
CA ALA A 204 0.55 23.30 24.60
C ALA A 204 -0.15 23.16 23.24
N ALA A 205 -0.19 21.95 22.68
CA ALA A 205 -0.94 21.67 21.45
C ALA A 205 -2.45 21.93 21.65
N LEU A 206 -3.03 21.49 22.77
CA LEU A 206 -4.44 21.73 23.08
C LEU A 206 -4.75 23.22 23.28
N ALA A 207 -3.84 23.97 23.92
CA ALA A 207 -4.01 25.40 24.16
C ALA A 207 -4.04 26.24 22.86
N LEU A 208 -3.39 25.77 21.79
CA LEU A 208 -3.42 26.44 20.47
C LEU A 208 -4.77 26.35 19.75
N LEU A 209 -5.72 25.55 20.26
CA LEU A 209 -7.04 25.42 19.64
C LEU A 209 -7.80 26.74 19.60
N GLU A 210 -7.74 27.53 20.69
CA GLU A 210 -8.43 28.82 20.77
C GLU A 210 -7.89 29.80 19.72
N GLU A 211 -6.56 29.90 19.60
CA GLU A 211 -5.92 30.73 18.58
C GLU A 211 -6.24 30.23 17.17
N SER A 212 -6.24 28.91 16.96
CA SER A 212 -6.54 28.31 15.66
C SER A 212 -7.96 28.57 15.20
N VAL A 213 -8.96 28.46 16.08
CA VAL A 213 -10.34 28.82 15.75
C VAL A 213 -10.48 30.31 15.42
N ALA A 214 -9.70 31.17 16.07
CA ALA A 214 -9.76 32.62 15.85
C ALA A 214 -9.03 33.09 14.58
N SER A 215 -7.99 32.36 14.12
CA SER A 215 -7.04 32.88 13.12
C SER A 215 -6.80 31.99 11.91
N ASP A 216 -6.99 30.67 12.01
CA ASP A 216 -6.79 29.78 10.88
C ASP A 216 -8.05 29.74 9.99
N GLU A 217 -7.86 29.40 8.72
CA GLU A 217 -8.95 29.19 7.78
C GLU A 217 -9.79 27.98 8.20
N HIS A 218 -11.04 28.23 8.61
CA HIS A 218 -11.96 27.18 9.06
C HIS A 218 -12.66 26.52 7.86
N ASN A 219 -12.28 25.28 7.57
CA ASN A 219 -12.86 24.41 6.56
C ASN A 219 -12.77 22.94 7.00
N GLU A 220 -13.29 22.00 6.19
CA GLU A 220 -13.29 20.57 6.53
C GLU A 220 -11.88 19.99 6.72
N ILE A 221 -10.87 20.56 6.06
CA ILE A 221 -9.46 20.16 6.18
C ILE A 221 -8.92 20.55 7.55
N TRP A 222 -9.24 21.76 8.00
CA TRP A 222 -8.94 22.23 9.34
C TRP A 222 -9.62 21.35 10.40
N GLU A 223 -10.91 21.04 10.23
CA GLU A 223 -11.65 20.17 11.15
C GLU A 223 -11.03 18.76 11.22
N ALA A 224 -10.67 18.17 10.08
CA ALA A 224 -10.04 16.85 10.03
C ALA A 224 -8.66 16.82 10.72
N ASN A 225 -7.84 17.86 10.52
CA ASN A 225 -6.53 17.97 11.18
C ASN A 225 -6.66 18.15 12.70
N TRP A 226 -7.64 18.92 13.17
CA TRP A 226 -7.89 19.05 14.61
C TRP A 226 -8.47 17.77 15.19
N LEU A 227 -9.43 17.12 14.54
CA LEU A 227 -9.96 15.85 14.99
C LEU A 227 -8.84 14.82 15.19
N ASN A 228 -7.95 14.68 14.21
CA ASN A 228 -6.78 13.80 14.33
C ASN A 228 -5.84 14.22 15.48
N THR A 229 -5.61 15.52 15.65
CA THR A 229 -4.80 16.04 16.77
C THR A 229 -5.42 15.67 18.12
N LEU A 230 -6.72 15.90 18.32
CA LEU A 230 -7.44 15.59 19.56
C LEU A 230 -7.41 14.09 19.88
N ILE A 231 -7.59 13.23 18.88
CA ILE A 231 -7.49 11.76 19.03
C ILE A 231 -6.10 11.36 19.53
N GLU A 232 -5.04 11.91 18.91
CA GLU A 232 -3.67 11.60 19.30
C GLU A 232 -3.29 12.20 20.67
N LEU A 233 -3.85 13.36 21.06
CA LEU A 233 -3.69 13.90 22.41
C LEU A 233 -4.29 12.95 23.46
N THR A 234 -5.50 12.45 23.23
CA THR A 234 -6.14 11.49 24.14
C THR A 234 -5.35 10.19 24.25
N ARG A 235 -4.84 9.66 23.12
CA ARG A 235 -3.92 8.51 23.14
C ARG A 235 -2.65 8.82 23.94
N GLY A 236 -2.05 9.99 23.70
CA GLY A 236 -0.85 10.44 24.40
C GLY A 236 -1.03 10.54 25.91
N TYR A 237 -2.13 11.12 26.39
CA TYR A 237 -2.45 11.14 27.82
C TYR A 237 -2.65 9.74 28.39
N ARG A 238 -3.25 8.81 27.64
CA ARG A 238 -3.38 7.42 28.09
C ARG A 238 -2.03 6.72 28.22
N THR A 239 -1.09 6.98 27.33
CA THR A 239 0.31 6.49 27.45
C THR A 239 1.02 7.12 28.66
N LEU A 240 0.56 8.27 29.16
CA LEU A 240 1.00 8.88 30.41
C LEU A 240 0.27 8.33 31.65
N ASP A 241 -0.36 7.16 31.54
CA ASP A 241 -1.14 6.49 32.59
C ASP A 241 -2.38 7.27 33.07
N VAL A 242 -2.87 8.23 32.26
CA VAL A 242 -4.18 8.86 32.52
C VAL A 242 -5.29 7.88 32.10
N PRO A 243 -6.26 7.55 32.99
CA PRO A 243 -7.38 6.69 32.63
C PRO A 243 -8.14 7.22 31.40
N ALA A 244 -8.65 6.33 30.55
CA ALA A 244 -9.23 6.68 29.25
C ALA A 244 -10.30 7.80 29.33
N GLU A 245 -11.23 7.70 30.27
CA GLU A 245 -12.28 8.71 30.48
C GLU A 245 -11.69 10.05 30.97
N ALA A 246 -10.72 10.02 31.90
CA ALA A 246 -10.06 11.23 32.37
C ALA A 246 -9.24 11.92 31.27
N ALA A 247 -8.60 11.15 30.38
CA ALA A 247 -7.90 11.67 29.20
C ALA A 247 -8.89 12.33 28.23
N TYR A 248 -10.06 11.69 28.01
CA TYR A 248 -11.14 12.27 27.22
C TYR A 248 -11.65 13.59 27.81
N GLU A 249 -12.00 13.60 29.10
CA GLU A 249 -12.53 14.77 29.80
C GLU A 249 -11.54 15.95 29.79
N ARG A 250 -10.22 15.68 29.89
CA ARG A 250 -9.19 16.71 29.76
C ARG A 250 -9.24 17.43 28.41
N VAL A 251 -9.33 16.66 27.33
CA VAL A 251 -9.38 17.21 25.96
C VAL A 251 -10.73 17.87 25.68
N ASP A 252 -11.83 17.25 26.13
CA ASP A 252 -13.19 17.80 26.02
C ASP A 252 -13.34 19.13 26.77
N ALA A 253 -12.74 19.26 27.96
CA ALA A 253 -12.70 20.51 28.71
C ALA A 253 -11.88 21.61 27.98
N GLY A 254 -10.89 21.23 27.16
CA GLY A 254 -10.24 22.14 26.22
C GLY A 254 -11.21 22.67 25.18
N LEU A 255 -11.89 21.77 24.47
CA LEU A 255 -12.88 22.11 23.44
C LEU A 255 -14.06 22.92 23.98
N ALA A 256 -14.55 22.60 25.18
CA ALA A 256 -15.68 23.27 25.81
C ALA A 256 -15.47 24.77 26.04
N ARG A 257 -14.21 25.22 26.14
CA ARG A 257 -13.84 26.62 26.37
C ARG A 257 -13.74 27.44 25.08
N VAL A 258 -13.71 26.79 23.92
CA VAL A 258 -13.48 27.45 22.63
C VAL A 258 -14.81 27.71 21.92
N ALA A 259 -15.16 28.99 21.78
CA ALA A 259 -16.34 29.39 21.02
C ALA A 259 -16.22 28.90 19.56
N GLY A 260 -17.29 28.36 18.99
CA GLY A 260 -17.29 27.80 17.62
C GLY A 260 -16.79 26.36 17.50
N ALA A 261 -16.23 25.74 18.56
CA ALA A 261 -15.76 24.35 18.52
C ALA A 261 -16.86 23.29 18.76
N LYS A 262 -18.15 23.68 18.81
CA LYS A 262 -19.25 22.78 19.21
C LYS A 262 -19.36 21.54 18.32
N VAL A 263 -19.28 21.70 17.00
CA VAL A 263 -19.38 20.58 16.05
C VAL A 263 -18.19 19.66 16.20
N LEU A 264 -16.97 20.20 16.14
CA LEU A 264 -15.72 19.46 16.38
C LEU A 264 -15.74 18.68 17.70
N ARG A 265 -16.25 19.29 18.79
CA ARG A 265 -16.41 18.64 20.10
C ARG A 265 -17.35 17.44 20.05
N LEU A 266 -18.49 17.55 19.37
CA LEU A 266 -19.43 16.44 19.18
C LEU A 266 -18.83 15.30 18.35
N ILE A 267 -18.10 15.63 17.27
CA ILE A 267 -17.40 14.65 16.44
C ILE A 267 -16.31 13.93 17.26
N TYR A 268 -15.54 14.68 18.05
CA TYR A 268 -14.53 14.14 18.96
C TYR A 268 -15.14 13.22 20.01
N ARG A 269 -16.23 13.63 20.67
CA ARG A 269 -17.00 12.79 21.60
C ARG A 269 -17.47 11.50 20.94
N GLY A 270 -18.06 11.60 19.75
CA GLY A 270 -18.47 10.44 18.96
C GLY A 270 -17.30 9.48 18.72
N ASN A 271 -16.15 10.01 18.34
CA ASN A 271 -14.97 9.22 18.01
C ASN A 271 -14.40 8.49 19.23
N PHE A 272 -14.27 9.20 20.35
CA PHE A 272 -13.79 8.62 21.60
C PHE A 272 -14.66 7.45 22.05
N TRP A 273 -15.98 7.66 22.16
CA TRP A 273 -16.90 6.63 22.65
C TRP A 273 -17.03 5.45 21.68
N PHE A 274 -16.93 5.70 20.36
CA PHE A 274 -16.88 4.63 19.36
C PHE A 274 -15.67 3.71 19.58
N ASN A 275 -14.47 4.29 19.62
CA ASN A 275 -13.23 3.52 19.79
C ASN A 275 -13.16 2.84 21.17
N TYR A 276 -13.57 3.56 22.22
CA TYR A 276 -13.58 3.04 23.58
C TYR A 276 -14.62 1.91 23.77
N GLY A 277 -15.72 1.91 23.01
CA GLY A 277 -16.63 0.79 22.90
C GLY A 277 -15.94 -0.47 22.35
N TRP A 278 -15.23 -0.32 21.23
CA TRP A 278 -14.50 -1.42 20.60
C TRP A 278 -13.36 -1.96 21.45
N GLU A 279 -12.69 -1.12 22.23
CA GLU A 279 -11.69 -1.55 23.20
C GLU A 279 -12.29 -2.48 24.27
N ALA A 280 -13.48 -2.16 24.80
CA ALA A 280 -14.14 -3.01 25.78
C ALA A 280 -14.59 -4.37 25.22
N ARG A 281 -15.01 -4.41 23.96
CA ARG A 281 -15.29 -5.68 23.27
C ARG A 281 -14.01 -6.48 22.98
N THR A 282 -12.86 -5.82 22.87
CA THR A 282 -11.60 -6.32 22.31
C THR A 282 -11.67 -6.55 20.80
N GLN A 283 -10.51 -6.74 20.17
CA GLN A 283 -10.40 -7.16 18.76
C GLN A 283 -10.60 -8.67 18.56
N SER A 284 -10.95 -9.41 19.62
CA SER A 284 -11.10 -10.86 19.55
C SER A 284 -12.39 -11.26 18.81
N PHE A 285 -12.36 -12.44 18.19
CA PHE A 285 -13.58 -13.08 17.67
C PHE A 285 -14.60 -13.30 18.80
N ALA A 286 -15.90 -13.29 18.46
CA ALA A 286 -17.00 -13.34 19.42
C ALA A 286 -16.85 -14.40 20.55
N PRO A 287 -16.37 -15.64 20.30
CA PRO A 287 -16.21 -16.64 21.36
C PRO A 287 -15.15 -16.30 22.42
N ARG A 288 -14.29 -15.31 22.15
CA ARG A 288 -13.20 -14.86 23.03
C ARG A 288 -13.45 -13.46 23.60
N VAL A 289 -14.60 -12.86 23.33
CA VAL A 289 -15.00 -11.58 23.91
C VAL A 289 -15.32 -11.80 25.40
N PRO A 290 -14.78 -11.00 26.33
CA PRO A 290 -15.10 -11.09 27.75
C PRO A 290 -16.60 -10.95 28.03
N ALA A 291 -17.10 -11.57 29.09
CA ALA A 291 -18.48 -11.40 29.55
C ALA A 291 -18.78 -9.91 29.79
N GLY A 292 -19.92 -9.42 29.28
CA GLY A 292 -20.30 -8.00 29.35
C GLY A 292 -19.59 -7.08 28.33
N GLY A 293 -18.66 -7.60 27.51
CA GLY A 293 -17.97 -6.81 26.48
C GLY A 293 -18.91 -6.27 25.40
N PHE A 294 -19.91 -7.06 24.99
CA PHE A 294 -20.95 -6.63 24.04
C PHE A 294 -21.87 -5.55 24.65
N ASP A 295 -22.39 -5.77 25.86
CA ASP A 295 -23.23 -4.78 26.55
C ASP A 295 -22.50 -3.45 26.76
N THR A 296 -21.21 -3.50 27.07
CA THR A 296 -20.37 -2.29 27.23
C THR A 296 -20.14 -1.60 25.90
N LEU A 297 -19.90 -2.35 24.83
CA LEU A 297 -19.82 -1.81 23.47
C LEU A 297 -21.12 -1.08 23.12
N GLU A 298 -22.27 -1.74 23.27
CA GLU A 298 -23.58 -1.17 22.89
C GLU A 298 -23.86 0.15 23.62
N LYS A 299 -23.65 0.19 24.95
CA LYS A 299 -23.83 1.42 25.75
C LYS A 299 -22.93 2.57 25.27
N ARG A 300 -21.67 2.28 24.93
CA ARG A 300 -20.72 3.29 24.46
C ARG A 300 -21.04 3.74 23.02
N LEU A 301 -21.45 2.81 22.16
CA LEU A 301 -21.90 3.14 20.81
C LEU A 301 -23.16 4.01 20.81
N ALA A 302 -24.07 3.84 21.77
CA ALA A 302 -25.23 4.73 21.92
C ALA A 302 -24.80 6.19 22.19
N VAL A 303 -23.83 6.40 23.08
CA VAL A 303 -23.27 7.74 23.34
C VAL A 303 -22.59 8.31 22.10
N ALA A 304 -21.85 7.46 21.35
CA ALA A 304 -21.22 7.87 20.11
C ALA A 304 -22.26 8.26 19.05
N GLN A 305 -23.32 7.47 18.91
CA GLN A 305 -24.39 7.68 17.95
C GLN A 305 -25.12 9.00 18.21
N GLU A 306 -25.50 9.27 19.46
CA GLU A 306 -26.13 10.52 19.87
C GLU A 306 -25.26 11.72 19.50
N ALA A 307 -23.96 11.69 19.86
CA ALA A 307 -23.04 12.76 19.57
C ALA A 307 -22.88 13.00 18.05
N TYR A 308 -22.76 11.93 17.26
CA TYR A 308 -22.67 12.05 15.80
C TYR A 308 -23.98 12.50 15.15
N GLN A 309 -25.14 12.06 15.64
CA GLN A 309 -26.43 12.54 15.15
C GLN A 309 -26.61 14.04 15.45
N ASP A 310 -26.19 14.49 16.63
CA ASP A 310 -26.22 15.92 16.97
C ASP A 310 -25.22 16.73 16.15
N ALA A 311 -24.02 16.20 15.89
CA ALA A 311 -23.07 16.81 14.96
C ALA A 311 -23.68 16.94 13.55
N TRP A 312 -24.31 15.89 13.04
CA TRP A 312 -24.95 15.88 11.72
C TRP A 312 -26.08 16.91 11.60
N LYS A 313 -26.90 17.07 12.65
CA LYS A 313 -27.96 18.09 12.68
C LYS A 313 -27.40 19.52 12.55
N LEU A 314 -26.21 19.76 13.11
CA LEU A 314 -25.54 21.06 13.06
C LEU A 314 -24.75 21.26 11.75
N GLN A 315 -24.19 20.19 11.19
CA GLN A 315 -23.37 20.22 9.98
C GLN A 315 -23.67 18.98 9.11
N PRO A 316 -24.76 19.02 8.30
CA PRO A 316 -25.17 17.89 7.45
C PRO A 316 -24.26 17.68 6.22
N THR A 317 -23.17 18.46 6.12
CA THR A 317 -22.15 18.33 5.08
C THR A 317 -20.91 17.58 5.55
N SER A 318 -20.89 17.07 6.79
CA SER A 318 -19.74 16.35 7.33
C SER A 318 -19.69 14.88 6.88
N GLY A 319 -18.94 14.59 5.81
CA GLY A 319 -18.78 13.22 5.30
C GLY A 319 -18.27 12.22 6.37
N GLU A 320 -17.37 12.68 7.24
CA GLU A 320 -16.86 11.91 8.39
C GLU A 320 -17.99 11.45 9.32
N VAL A 321 -18.93 12.33 9.64
CA VAL A 321 -20.05 12.02 10.54
C VAL A 321 -20.98 10.98 9.91
N ALA A 322 -21.32 11.13 8.64
CA ALA A 322 -22.12 10.12 7.93
C ALA A 322 -21.41 8.76 7.90
N ARG A 323 -20.11 8.72 7.60
CA ARG A 323 -19.32 7.47 7.64
C ARG A 323 -19.35 6.81 9.01
N ARG A 324 -19.19 7.59 10.09
CA ARG A 324 -19.19 7.06 11.46
C ARG A 324 -20.56 6.52 11.88
N LEU A 325 -21.64 7.14 11.44
CA LEU A 325 -22.99 6.62 11.68
C LEU A 325 -23.25 5.29 10.94
N LEU A 326 -22.70 5.12 9.74
CA LEU A 326 -22.67 3.82 9.05
C LEU A 326 -21.87 2.76 9.82
N GLU A 327 -20.69 3.11 10.35
CA GLU A 327 -19.86 2.18 11.14
C GLU A 327 -20.54 1.76 12.44
N ILE A 328 -21.25 2.68 13.09
CA ILE A 328 -22.08 2.37 14.26
C ILE A 328 -23.21 1.44 13.88
N ASP A 329 -23.94 1.72 12.80
CA ASP A 329 -25.06 0.90 12.31
C ASP A 329 -24.63 -0.55 12.07
N LYS A 330 -23.44 -0.78 11.50
CA LYS A 330 -22.86 -2.13 11.36
C LYS A 330 -22.71 -2.86 12.69
N SER A 331 -22.32 -2.11 13.72
CA SER A 331 -21.89 -2.63 15.02
C SER A 331 -23.05 -2.88 15.97
N VAL A 332 -24.16 -2.17 15.78
CA VAL A 332 -25.45 -2.42 16.41
C VAL A 332 -26.29 -3.27 15.46
N SER A 333 -27.45 -3.77 15.89
CA SER A 333 -28.36 -4.53 15.02
C SER A 333 -29.09 -3.60 14.03
N GLY A 334 -28.33 -2.84 13.23
CA GLY A 334 -28.82 -1.89 12.24
C GLY A 334 -29.54 -2.56 11.07
N ASP A 335 -30.38 -1.78 10.38
CA ASP A 335 -31.12 -2.25 9.21
C ASP A 335 -30.48 -1.72 7.91
N ARG A 336 -30.71 -2.43 6.80
CA ARG A 336 -30.12 -2.09 5.51
C ARG A 336 -30.48 -0.68 5.04
N ALA A 337 -31.69 -0.19 5.30
CA ALA A 337 -32.10 1.12 4.83
C ALA A 337 -31.35 2.24 5.57
N THR A 338 -31.13 2.07 6.88
CA THR A 338 -30.32 3.00 7.68
C THR A 338 -28.86 3.00 7.21
N MET A 339 -28.27 1.82 6.96
CA MET A 339 -26.91 1.73 6.38
C MET A 339 -26.81 2.44 5.03
N GLU A 340 -27.73 2.14 4.09
CA GLU A 340 -27.72 2.72 2.74
C GLU A 340 -27.90 4.25 2.77
N LEU A 341 -28.73 4.77 3.68
CA LEU A 341 -28.90 6.21 3.90
C LEU A 341 -27.57 6.89 4.26
N TRP A 342 -26.84 6.34 5.23
CA TRP A 342 -25.58 6.92 5.67
C TRP A 342 -24.47 6.75 4.64
N PHE A 343 -24.46 5.61 3.93
CA PHE A 343 -23.56 5.37 2.81
C PHE A 343 -23.75 6.42 1.70
N GLU A 344 -24.99 6.63 1.25
CA GLU A 344 -25.30 7.58 0.18
C GLU A 344 -24.92 9.01 0.58
N ARG A 345 -25.20 9.40 1.83
CA ARG A 345 -24.82 10.71 2.36
C ARG A 345 -23.31 10.92 2.38
N ALA A 346 -22.55 9.94 2.87
CA ALA A 346 -21.10 10.01 2.91
C ALA A 346 -20.49 10.10 1.49
N MET A 347 -20.91 9.22 0.57
CA MET A 347 -20.37 9.20 -0.80
C MET A 347 -20.76 10.42 -1.65
N LYS A 348 -21.92 11.05 -1.38
CA LYS A 348 -22.28 12.32 -2.04
C LYS A 348 -21.39 13.48 -1.60
N LEU A 349 -20.92 13.48 -0.35
CA LEU A 349 -20.05 14.52 0.19
C LEU A 349 -18.59 14.29 -0.18
N ASN A 350 -18.15 13.03 -0.18
CA ASN A 350 -16.81 12.64 -0.58
C ASN A 350 -16.85 11.31 -1.34
N GLY A 351 -16.89 11.40 -2.67
CA GLY A 351 -16.81 10.23 -3.56
C GLY A 351 -15.46 9.48 -3.48
N ASP A 352 -14.41 10.10 -2.95
CA ASP A 352 -13.08 9.49 -2.79
C ASP A 352 -12.93 8.70 -1.48
N ASP A 353 -13.98 8.62 -0.65
CA ASP A 353 -13.92 7.96 0.66
C ASP A 353 -13.96 6.41 0.55
N ARG A 354 -12.79 5.84 0.27
CA ARG A 354 -12.58 4.38 0.29
C ARG A 354 -12.99 3.74 1.62
N THR A 355 -12.85 4.44 2.74
CA THR A 355 -13.19 3.89 4.07
C THR A 355 -14.70 3.67 4.19
N THR A 356 -15.51 4.61 3.67
CA THR A 356 -16.98 4.45 3.58
C THR A 356 -17.35 3.23 2.73
N CYS A 357 -16.75 3.06 1.55
CA CYS A 357 -16.97 1.87 0.73
C CYS A 357 -16.54 0.58 1.44
N TRP A 358 -15.37 0.56 2.09
CA TRP A 358 -14.92 -0.60 2.85
C TRP A 358 -15.88 -0.94 3.99
N SER A 359 -16.41 0.06 4.71
CA SER A 359 -17.36 -0.16 5.80
C SER A 359 -18.69 -0.73 5.32
N LYS A 360 -19.20 -0.30 4.15
CA LYS A 360 -20.37 -0.94 3.51
C LYS A 360 -20.05 -2.37 3.05
N LEU A 361 -18.88 -2.60 2.44
CA LEU A 361 -18.45 -3.95 2.07
C LEU A 361 -18.40 -4.87 3.30
N ASP A 362 -17.88 -4.39 4.43
CA ASP A 362 -17.86 -5.14 5.68
C ASP A 362 -19.28 -5.34 6.24
N TRP A 363 -20.17 -4.35 6.18
CA TRP A 363 -21.58 -4.52 6.59
C TRP A 363 -22.29 -5.63 5.79
N LEU A 364 -22.03 -5.69 4.47
CA LEU A 364 -22.59 -6.69 3.55
C LEU A 364 -21.92 -8.07 3.67
N ASP A 365 -20.82 -8.20 4.40
CA ASP A 365 -20.16 -9.48 4.63
C ASP A 365 -21.12 -10.43 5.39
N PRO A 366 -21.30 -11.70 4.96
CA PRO A 366 -22.19 -12.66 5.62
C PRO A 366 -21.95 -12.91 7.11
N LYS A 367 -20.81 -12.48 7.65
CA LYS A 367 -20.54 -12.54 9.10
C LYS A 367 -21.28 -11.46 9.90
N TRP A 368 -21.82 -10.45 9.21
CA TRP A 368 -22.60 -9.35 9.77
C TRP A 368 -24.04 -9.44 9.25
N HIS A 369 -24.46 -8.57 8.31
CA HIS A 369 -25.87 -8.39 7.94
C HIS A 369 -26.21 -8.77 6.50
N GLY A 370 -25.21 -9.01 5.64
CA GLY A 370 -25.42 -9.24 4.20
C GLY A 370 -25.25 -10.68 3.72
N SER A 371 -25.05 -10.82 2.41
CA SER A 371 -24.81 -12.10 1.72
C SER A 371 -23.57 -12.00 0.83
N ALA A 372 -23.04 -13.15 0.38
CA ALA A 372 -21.90 -13.16 -0.51
C ALA A 372 -22.24 -12.51 -1.86
N GLU A 373 -23.48 -12.70 -2.34
CA GLU A 373 -23.96 -12.08 -3.57
C GLU A 373 -24.05 -10.55 -3.44
N ASP A 374 -24.62 -10.03 -2.34
CA ASP A 374 -24.73 -8.59 -2.12
C ASP A 374 -23.35 -7.93 -1.94
N MET A 375 -22.43 -8.58 -1.21
CA MET A 375 -21.06 -8.09 -1.03
C MET A 375 -20.30 -8.05 -2.36
N LEU A 376 -20.43 -9.08 -3.20
CA LEU A 376 -19.76 -9.12 -4.50
C LEU A 376 -20.37 -8.12 -5.48
N ALA A 377 -21.70 -8.00 -5.53
CA ALA A 377 -22.38 -7.00 -6.35
C ALA A 377 -21.92 -5.59 -5.99
N PHE A 378 -21.76 -5.29 -4.69
CA PHE A 378 -21.21 -4.02 -4.25
C PHE A 378 -19.72 -3.85 -4.59
N GLY A 379 -18.92 -4.91 -4.48
CA GLY A 379 -17.52 -4.90 -4.94
C GLY A 379 -17.40 -4.53 -6.42
N ARG A 380 -18.26 -5.10 -7.29
CA ARG A 380 -18.33 -4.73 -8.72
C ARG A 380 -18.80 -3.29 -8.93
N ALA A 381 -19.76 -2.81 -8.13
CA ALA A 381 -20.13 -1.39 -8.14
C ALA A 381 -18.92 -0.48 -7.83
N CYS A 382 -18.03 -0.90 -6.92
CA CYS A 382 -16.79 -0.18 -6.62
C CYS A 382 -15.82 -0.20 -7.81
N ARG A 383 -15.63 -1.34 -8.47
CA ARG A 383 -14.85 -1.47 -9.72
C ARG A 383 -15.38 -0.50 -10.79
N ASP A 384 -16.70 -0.43 -10.95
CA ASP A 384 -17.36 0.34 -12.01
C ASP A 384 -17.29 1.86 -11.81
N THR A 385 -16.95 2.33 -10.60
CA THR A 385 -16.62 3.75 -10.37
C THR A 385 -15.41 4.23 -11.17
N LYS A 386 -14.51 3.30 -11.54
CA LYS A 386 -13.20 3.60 -12.14
C LYS A 386 -12.34 4.54 -11.29
N ASN A 387 -12.66 4.71 -10.01
CA ASN A 387 -11.89 5.54 -9.08
C ASN A 387 -10.67 4.75 -8.56
N SER A 388 -9.70 4.54 -9.44
CA SER A 388 -8.44 3.87 -9.12
C SER A 388 -7.57 4.72 -8.20
N ARG A 389 -7.63 6.06 -8.29
CA ARG A 389 -6.85 7.00 -7.47
C ARG A 389 -6.95 6.74 -5.96
N THR A 390 -8.11 6.32 -5.47
CA THR A 390 -8.33 6.09 -4.03
C THR A 390 -8.26 4.63 -3.64
N GLY A 391 -8.14 3.71 -4.62
CA GLY A 391 -8.20 2.27 -4.41
C GLY A 391 -9.61 1.74 -4.12
N ILE A 392 -10.67 2.51 -4.38
CA ILE A 392 -12.06 2.03 -4.28
C ILE A 392 -12.27 0.83 -5.19
N THR A 393 -11.71 0.85 -6.40
CA THR A 393 -11.81 -0.26 -7.37
C THR A 393 -11.27 -1.58 -6.83
N LEU A 394 -10.26 -1.55 -5.94
CA LEU A 394 -9.68 -2.76 -5.35
C LEU A 394 -10.66 -3.52 -4.44
N LEU A 395 -11.76 -2.89 -4.00
CA LEU A 395 -12.73 -3.53 -3.12
C LEU A 395 -13.45 -4.74 -3.76
N VAL A 396 -13.47 -4.85 -5.10
CA VAL A 396 -13.94 -6.08 -5.77
C VAL A 396 -13.03 -7.27 -5.46
N ALA A 397 -11.71 -7.06 -5.45
CA ALA A 397 -10.75 -8.09 -5.09
C ALA A 397 -10.84 -8.44 -3.60
N ASP A 398 -11.05 -7.44 -2.72
CA ASP A 398 -11.31 -7.69 -1.30
C ASP A 398 -12.60 -8.51 -1.07
N ALA A 399 -13.66 -8.28 -1.87
CA ALA A 399 -14.89 -9.08 -1.83
C ALA A 399 -14.61 -10.55 -2.21
N HIS A 400 -13.92 -10.78 -3.33
CA HIS A 400 -13.51 -12.12 -3.75
C HIS A 400 -12.62 -12.81 -2.71
N TRP A 401 -11.70 -12.07 -2.10
CA TRP A 401 -10.82 -12.60 -1.07
C TRP A 401 -11.56 -13.06 0.19
N ARG A 402 -12.54 -12.27 0.65
CA ARG A 402 -13.42 -12.65 1.76
C ARG A 402 -14.20 -13.91 1.44
N ILE A 403 -14.74 -14.05 0.22
CA ILE A 403 -15.43 -15.28 -0.23
C ILE A 403 -14.46 -16.46 -0.24
N ALA A 404 -13.33 -16.33 -0.92
CA ALA A 404 -12.33 -17.38 -1.09
C ALA A 404 -11.78 -17.88 0.26
N SER A 405 -11.56 -16.97 1.22
CA SER A 405 -11.08 -17.31 2.57
C SER A 405 -12.04 -18.21 3.36
N LYS A 406 -13.35 -18.15 3.08
CA LYS A 406 -14.37 -18.99 3.74
C LYS A 406 -14.44 -20.40 3.14
N LEU A 407 -14.01 -20.56 1.89
CA LEU A 407 -13.95 -21.87 1.24
C LEU A 407 -12.86 -22.74 1.87
N GLY A 408 -11.66 -22.18 2.04
CA GLY A 408 -10.49 -22.85 2.62
C GLY A 408 -9.94 -24.02 1.78
N GLY A 409 -8.72 -24.46 2.11
CA GLY A 409 -8.08 -25.61 1.45
C GLY A 409 -7.95 -25.44 -0.06
N GLU A 410 -8.19 -26.52 -0.81
CA GLU A 410 -8.09 -26.55 -2.27
C GLU A 410 -9.18 -25.74 -3.01
N ASN A 411 -10.27 -25.37 -2.34
CA ASN A 411 -11.37 -24.64 -2.98
C ASN A 411 -11.08 -23.13 -3.10
N GLN A 412 -10.24 -22.59 -2.22
CA GLN A 412 -9.79 -21.20 -2.30
C GLN A 412 -9.06 -20.90 -3.63
N PRO A 413 -7.98 -21.61 -4.00
CA PRO A 413 -7.30 -21.37 -5.27
C PRO A 413 -8.19 -21.67 -6.48
N LYS A 414 -9.02 -22.72 -6.42
CA LYS A 414 -9.99 -23.05 -7.50
C LYS A 414 -10.98 -21.91 -7.78
N TYR A 415 -11.49 -21.27 -6.72
CA TYR A 415 -12.38 -20.11 -6.86
C TYR A 415 -11.67 -18.90 -7.48
N LEU A 416 -10.47 -18.58 -7.01
CA LEU A 416 -9.69 -17.43 -7.52
C LEU A 416 -9.22 -17.62 -8.96
N ALA A 417 -9.07 -18.88 -9.41
CA ALA A 417 -8.72 -19.23 -10.79
C ALA A 417 -9.91 -19.20 -11.77
N VAL A 418 -11.15 -18.97 -11.30
CA VAL A 418 -12.30 -18.83 -12.20
C VAL A 418 -12.08 -17.60 -13.10
N PRO A 419 -12.20 -17.71 -14.44
CA PRO A 419 -11.85 -16.61 -15.35
C PRO A 419 -12.53 -15.28 -15.05
N ALA A 420 -13.83 -15.30 -14.70
CA ALA A 420 -14.57 -14.08 -14.34
C ALA A 420 -14.06 -13.44 -13.03
N VAL A 421 -13.76 -14.27 -12.01
CA VAL A 421 -13.17 -13.81 -10.74
C VAL A 421 -11.79 -13.22 -10.98
N TRP A 422 -10.97 -13.88 -11.79
CA TRP A 422 -9.65 -13.40 -12.13
C TRP A 422 -9.69 -12.09 -12.91
N ALA A 423 -10.61 -11.94 -13.87
CA ALA A 423 -10.79 -10.69 -14.62
C ALA A 423 -11.15 -9.50 -13.71
N ASP A 424 -12.04 -9.73 -12.72
CA ASP A 424 -12.38 -8.73 -11.70
C ASP A 424 -11.15 -8.28 -10.89
N ILE A 425 -10.29 -9.22 -10.49
CA ILE A 425 -9.08 -8.93 -9.70
C ILE A 425 -7.99 -8.28 -10.54
N GLN A 426 -7.63 -8.88 -11.68
CA GLN A 426 -6.50 -8.44 -12.50
C GLN A 426 -6.69 -7.02 -13.01
N SER A 427 -7.87 -6.71 -13.54
CA SER A 427 -8.16 -5.41 -14.15
C SER A 427 -7.98 -4.25 -13.18
N VAL A 428 -8.47 -4.39 -11.93
CA VAL A 428 -8.38 -3.31 -10.93
C VAL A 428 -6.97 -3.11 -10.39
N TYR A 429 -6.18 -4.18 -10.22
CA TYR A 429 -4.80 -4.06 -9.76
C TYR A 429 -3.88 -3.50 -10.85
N HIS A 430 -4.07 -3.91 -12.11
CA HIS A 430 -3.32 -3.35 -13.23
C HIS A 430 -3.54 -1.85 -13.36
N GLU A 431 -4.78 -1.38 -13.24
CA GLU A 431 -5.06 0.04 -13.30
C GLU A 431 -4.54 0.78 -12.07
N TYR A 432 -4.77 0.25 -10.86
CA TYR A 432 -4.32 0.87 -9.61
C TYR A 432 -2.80 1.06 -9.57
N LEU A 433 -2.03 0.02 -9.89
CA LEU A 433 -0.56 0.05 -9.78
C LEU A 433 0.13 0.92 -10.84
N LYS A 434 -0.60 1.40 -11.87
CA LYS A 434 -0.08 2.47 -12.76
C LYS A 434 0.05 3.79 -12.03
N HIS A 435 -0.93 4.12 -11.20
CA HIS A 435 -0.99 5.38 -10.42
C HIS A 435 -0.28 5.25 -9.07
N HIS A 436 -0.17 4.02 -8.56
CA HIS A 436 0.45 3.71 -7.26
C HIS A 436 1.54 2.64 -7.38
N PRO A 437 2.61 2.87 -8.17
CA PRO A 437 3.63 1.86 -8.42
C PRO A 437 4.39 1.45 -7.15
N VAL A 438 4.37 2.29 -6.12
CA VAL A 438 5.11 2.09 -4.86
C VAL A 438 4.23 1.62 -3.69
N ASP A 439 2.97 1.25 -3.94
CA ASP A 439 2.13 0.66 -2.89
C ASP A 439 2.48 -0.82 -2.69
N ASP A 440 3.40 -1.04 -1.76
CA ASP A 440 3.90 -2.38 -1.40
C ASP A 440 2.79 -3.28 -0.86
N VAL A 441 1.78 -2.73 -0.19
CA VAL A 441 0.66 -3.49 0.37
C VAL A 441 -0.24 -4.00 -0.75
N ALA A 442 -0.68 -3.12 -1.65
CA ALA A 442 -1.50 -3.48 -2.79
C ALA A 442 -0.76 -4.49 -3.70
N ARG A 443 0.53 -4.26 -3.96
CA ARG A 443 1.34 -5.16 -4.77
C ARG A 443 1.54 -6.53 -4.10
N SER A 444 1.73 -6.58 -2.78
CA SER A 444 1.82 -7.84 -2.02
C SER A 444 0.50 -8.64 -2.05
N LYS A 445 -0.64 -7.95 -1.96
CA LYS A 445 -1.96 -8.57 -2.16
C LYS A 445 -2.09 -9.10 -3.59
N PHE A 446 -1.72 -8.32 -4.59
CA PHE A 446 -1.80 -8.74 -5.98
C PHE A 446 -0.94 -9.96 -6.30
N ALA A 447 0.31 -9.98 -5.81
CA ALA A 447 1.20 -11.15 -5.93
C ALA A 447 0.56 -12.41 -5.31
N THR A 448 -0.14 -12.24 -4.19
CA THR A 448 -0.86 -13.34 -3.52
C THR A 448 -2.02 -13.84 -4.36
N PHE A 449 -2.83 -12.94 -4.94
CA PHE A 449 -3.90 -13.35 -5.85
C PHE A 449 -3.34 -14.12 -7.04
N CYS A 450 -2.34 -13.57 -7.74
CA CYS A 450 -1.68 -14.21 -8.88
C CYS A 450 -1.18 -15.63 -8.53
N TYR A 451 -0.52 -15.77 -7.37
CA TYR A 451 0.00 -17.05 -6.90
C TYR A 451 -1.12 -18.07 -6.62
N LEU A 452 -2.18 -17.65 -5.94
CA LEU A 452 -3.28 -18.55 -5.56
C LEU A 452 -4.18 -18.93 -6.74
N SER A 453 -4.30 -18.09 -7.77
CA SER A 453 -5.05 -18.40 -8.98
C SER A 453 -4.22 -19.14 -10.05
N GLY A 454 -2.93 -19.40 -9.80
CA GLY A 454 -2.05 -20.12 -10.72
C GLY A 454 -1.40 -19.26 -11.81
N HIS A 455 -1.51 -17.94 -11.73
CA HIS A 455 -0.82 -16.99 -12.61
C HIS A 455 0.62 -16.73 -12.12
N PHE A 456 1.41 -17.80 -12.01
CA PHE A 456 2.73 -17.78 -11.36
C PHE A 456 3.73 -16.81 -12.00
N ARG A 457 3.69 -16.66 -13.34
CA ARG A 457 4.55 -15.68 -14.04
C ARG A 457 4.23 -14.25 -13.63
N GLU A 458 2.95 -13.91 -13.53
CA GLU A 458 2.52 -12.58 -13.10
C GLU A 458 2.82 -12.36 -11.62
N ALA A 459 2.64 -13.38 -10.78
CA ALA A 459 3.06 -13.34 -9.39
C ALA A 459 4.57 -13.06 -9.25
N GLU A 460 5.39 -13.66 -10.12
CA GLU A 460 6.85 -13.42 -10.13
C GLU A 460 7.15 -11.96 -10.42
N VAL A 461 6.52 -11.36 -11.44
CA VAL A 461 6.68 -9.92 -11.72
C VAL A 461 6.45 -9.07 -10.47
N GLN A 462 5.36 -9.34 -9.75
CA GLN A 462 5.02 -8.58 -8.55
C GLN A 462 6.01 -8.84 -7.41
N TYR A 463 6.39 -10.09 -7.16
CA TYR A 463 7.37 -10.45 -6.13
C TYR A 463 8.75 -9.88 -6.38
N VAL A 464 9.10 -9.67 -7.64
CA VAL A 464 10.38 -9.10 -8.04
C VAL A 464 10.39 -7.61 -7.83
N ALA A 465 9.35 -6.92 -8.32
CA ALA A 465 9.17 -5.49 -8.09
C ALA A 465 9.16 -5.16 -6.59
N LEU A 466 8.56 -6.03 -5.77
CA LEU A 466 8.58 -5.87 -4.31
C LEU A 466 9.97 -5.99 -3.68
N GLY A 467 10.89 -6.79 -4.21
CA GLY A 467 12.20 -6.98 -3.59
C GLY A 467 12.10 -7.30 -2.10
N ASP A 468 12.79 -6.52 -1.25
CA ASP A 468 12.73 -6.63 0.21
C ASP A 468 11.54 -5.89 0.84
N HIS A 469 10.78 -5.12 0.06
CA HIS A 469 9.58 -4.41 0.48
C HIS A 469 8.32 -5.30 0.56
N LEU A 470 8.45 -6.62 0.33
CA LEU A 470 7.35 -7.56 0.53
C LEU A 470 6.77 -7.40 1.95
N THR A 471 5.51 -7.00 2.04
CA THR A 471 4.89 -6.62 3.31
C THR A 471 3.55 -7.32 3.53
N GLN A 472 3.17 -7.49 4.80
CA GLN A 472 1.86 -8.00 5.17
C GLN A 472 0.84 -6.87 5.27
N TRP A 473 -0.44 -7.23 5.31
CA TRP A 473 -1.52 -6.29 5.55
C TRP A 473 -2.33 -6.68 6.80
N SER A 474 -3.06 -5.72 7.35
CA SER A 474 -3.82 -5.88 8.58
C SER A 474 -5.30 -6.16 8.34
N GLU A 475 -5.83 -5.88 7.15
CA GLU A 475 -7.25 -6.11 6.88
C GLU A 475 -7.55 -7.60 6.79
N PHE A 476 -8.61 -8.03 7.50
CA PHE A 476 -9.09 -9.39 7.38
C PHE A 476 -9.77 -9.62 6.02
N PRO A 477 -9.52 -10.77 5.35
CA PRO A 477 -8.57 -11.82 5.72
C PRO A 477 -7.11 -11.42 5.50
N TYR A 478 -6.25 -11.58 6.50
CA TYR A 478 -4.82 -11.24 6.40
C TYR A 478 -3.96 -12.45 6.04
N VAL A 479 -2.87 -12.23 5.32
CA VAL A 479 -1.84 -13.24 5.07
C VAL A 479 -0.56 -12.80 5.78
N PRO A 480 -0.04 -13.59 6.74
CA PRO A 480 1.14 -13.19 7.49
C PRO A 480 2.39 -13.17 6.59
N LEU A 481 3.34 -12.29 6.90
CA LEU A 481 4.55 -12.09 6.08
C LEU A 481 5.33 -13.39 5.81
N ASN A 482 5.39 -14.30 6.79
CA ASN A 482 6.07 -15.59 6.62
C ASN A 482 5.40 -16.48 5.56
N GLN A 483 4.07 -16.41 5.42
CA GLN A 483 3.35 -17.11 4.36
C GLN A 483 3.60 -16.45 3.01
N LEU A 484 3.65 -15.12 2.93
CA LEU A 484 3.99 -14.42 1.70
C LEU A 484 5.40 -14.78 1.20
N LYS A 485 6.38 -14.84 2.10
CA LYS A 485 7.75 -15.29 1.77
C LYS A 485 7.78 -16.72 1.26
N ARG A 486 6.98 -17.63 1.86
CA ARG A 486 6.84 -19.02 1.35
C ARG A 486 6.20 -19.06 -0.03
N ASN A 487 5.12 -18.29 -0.25
CA ASN A 487 4.46 -18.20 -1.56
C ASN A 487 5.45 -17.72 -2.63
N ARG A 488 6.24 -16.68 -2.35
CA ARG A 488 7.29 -16.18 -3.25
C ARG A 488 8.32 -17.25 -3.60
N ALA A 489 8.86 -17.95 -2.60
CA ALA A 489 9.85 -19.01 -2.83
C ALA A 489 9.29 -20.18 -3.65
N HIS A 490 8.03 -20.57 -3.38
CA HIS A 490 7.36 -21.61 -4.14
C HIS A 490 7.07 -21.15 -5.58
N ASN A 491 6.59 -19.92 -5.76
CA ASN A 491 6.34 -19.31 -7.06
C ASN A 491 7.59 -19.35 -7.95
N ALA A 492 8.73 -18.91 -7.42
CA ALA A 492 10.00 -18.93 -8.12
C ALA A 492 10.37 -20.36 -8.56
N THR A 493 10.12 -21.37 -7.72
CA THR A 493 10.37 -22.78 -8.08
C THR A 493 9.48 -23.23 -9.25
N ILE A 494 8.19 -22.86 -9.26
CA ILE A 494 7.24 -23.22 -10.33
C ILE A 494 7.60 -22.55 -11.64
N VAL A 495 7.87 -21.24 -11.62
CA VAL A 495 8.24 -20.49 -12.83
C VAL A 495 9.51 -21.07 -13.43
N MET A 496 10.50 -21.39 -12.59
CA MET A 496 11.75 -22.02 -13.04
C MET A 496 11.58 -23.46 -13.54
N SER A 497 10.66 -24.26 -12.98
CA SER A 497 10.44 -25.64 -13.42
C SER A 497 9.65 -25.73 -14.73
N ASN A 498 8.74 -24.77 -14.97
CA ASN A 498 7.88 -24.76 -16.15
C ASN A 498 8.52 -24.08 -17.36
N ASP A 499 9.60 -23.30 -17.17
CA ASP A 499 10.37 -22.70 -18.25
C ASP A 499 11.44 -23.64 -18.86
N LEU A 500 11.20 -24.96 -18.77
CA LEU A 500 11.92 -25.95 -19.56
C LEU A 500 11.48 -25.87 -21.03
N GLN A 501 12.35 -25.22 -21.82
CA GLN A 501 12.47 -25.25 -23.29
C GLN A 501 11.49 -24.39 -24.09
N ILE A 502 11.84 -23.12 -24.28
CA ILE A 502 11.57 -22.42 -25.53
C ILE A 502 12.88 -22.43 -26.31
N GLY A 503 13.01 -23.41 -27.21
CA GLY A 503 14.13 -23.50 -28.12
C GLY A 503 13.87 -22.71 -29.39
N PHE A 504 14.76 -21.77 -29.69
CA PHE A 504 14.97 -21.39 -31.07
C PHE A 504 15.61 -22.56 -31.83
N PRO A 505 15.34 -22.75 -33.13
CA PRO A 505 16.15 -23.66 -33.93
C PRO A 505 17.58 -23.11 -34.01
N GLY A 506 18.46 -23.56 -33.11
CA GLY A 506 19.91 -23.33 -33.15
C GLY A 506 20.53 -22.38 -32.10
N TRP A 507 19.75 -21.70 -31.24
CA TRP A 507 20.30 -20.73 -30.26
C TRP A 507 19.62 -20.86 -28.89
N HIS A 508 20.41 -21.11 -27.83
CA HIS A 508 19.94 -21.17 -26.44
C HIS A 508 20.84 -20.32 -25.53
N PHE A 509 20.38 -19.13 -25.14
CA PHE A 509 20.98 -18.41 -24.02
C PHE A 509 20.33 -18.88 -22.72
N VAL A 510 21.01 -19.82 -22.06
CA VAL A 510 20.65 -20.24 -20.71
C VAL A 510 21.65 -19.60 -19.76
N GLY A 511 21.18 -18.63 -18.99
CA GLY A 511 21.93 -18.04 -17.89
C GLY A 511 21.54 -18.70 -16.56
N GLY A 512 22.54 -19.13 -15.79
CA GLY A 512 22.37 -19.64 -14.44
C GLY A 512 23.55 -19.26 -13.56
N THR A 513 23.35 -19.09 -12.26
CA THR A 513 24.45 -19.08 -11.30
C THR A 513 24.96 -20.50 -11.09
N ASN A 514 26.23 -20.65 -10.75
CA ASN A 514 26.81 -21.90 -10.28
C ASN A 514 26.70 -21.94 -8.74
N GLN A 515 27.03 -23.09 -8.13
CA GLN A 515 27.00 -23.25 -6.67
C GLN A 515 27.98 -22.32 -5.93
N ASP A 516 29.01 -21.81 -6.61
CA ASP A 516 29.99 -20.86 -6.09
C ASP A 516 29.59 -19.39 -6.35
N GLY A 517 28.37 -19.14 -6.82
CA GLY A 517 27.87 -17.80 -7.14
C GLY A 517 28.40 -17.23 -8.47
N ARG A 518 29.23 -17.96 -9.22
CA ARG A 518 29.71 -17.51 -10.54
C ARG A 518 28.64 -17.73 -11.60
N TRP A 519 28.54 -16.80 -12.54
CA TRP A 519 27.58 -16.89 -13.63
C TRP A 519 28.04 -17.85 -14.73
N LYS A 520 27.16 -18.72 -15.19
CA LYS A 520 27.32 -19.53 -16.40
C LYS A 520 26.26 -19.13 -17.40
N VAL A 521 26.70 -18.61 -18.54
CA VAL A 521 25.84 -18.40 -19.69
C VAL A 521 26.26 -19.42 -20.76
N ASN A 522 25.31 -20.17 -21.29
CA ASN A 522 25.57 -20.97 -22.48
C ASN A 522 25.65 -19.99 -23.66
N ILE A 523 26.88 -19.79 -24.16
CA ILE A 523 27.16 -18.90 -25.27
C ILE A 523 26.96 -19.71 -26.56
N PRO A 524 26.19 -19.21 -27.54
CA PRO A 524 26.10 -19.82 -28.86
C PRO A 524 27.48 -19.92 -29.52
N VAL A 525 27.66 -20.97 -30.34
CA VAL A 525 28.87 -21.12 -31.15
C VAL A 525 29.00 -19.90 -32.08
N GLY A 526 30.08 -19.12 -31.93
CA GLY A 526 30.40 -17.98 -32.79
C GLY A 526 30.15 -16.58 -32.20
N ALA A 527 29.64 -16.44 -30.97
CA ALA A 527 29.50 -15.12 -30.35
C ALA A 527 30.86 -14.55 -29.88
N GLU A 528 31.12 -13.28 -30.18
CA GLU A 528 32.29 -12.56 -29.65
C GLU A 528 32.06 -12.15 -28.20
N HIS A 529 33.02 -12.47 -27.31
CA HIS A 529 33.03 -11.99 -25.93
C HIS A 529 34.08 -10.90 -25.74
N LYS A 530 33.68 -9.78 -25.13
CA LYS A 530 34.59 -8.70 -24.72
C LYS A 530 34.27 -8.25 -23.31
N SER A 531 35.31 -7.99 -22.52
CA SER A 531 35.20 -7.25 -21.27
C SER A 531 35.43 -5.77 -21.57
N LYS A 532 34.57 -4.91 -21.02
CA LYS A 532 34.72 -3.45 -21.07
C LYS A 532 34.69 -2.89 -19.65
N PRO A 533 35.25 -1.68 -19.42
CA PRO A 533 34.96 -0.93 -18.20
C PRO A 533 33.44 -0.91 -17.95
N GLY A 534 33.04 -1.10 -16.71
CA GLY A 534 31.63 -1.02 -16.37
C GLY A 534 31.11 0.41 -16.48
N ILE A 535 29.81 0.54 -16.68
CA ILE A 535 29.09 1.82 -16.58
C ILE A 535 28.30 1.85 -15.26
N LEU A 536 27.79 3.03 -14.87
CA LEU A 536 27.13 3.23 -13.57
C LEU A 536 28.05 2.96 -12.36
N GLY A 537 29.36 3.19 -12.51
CA GLY A 537 30.35 2.89 -11.46
C GLY A 537 30.61 1.38 -11.25
N ALA A 538 30.20 0.54 -12.21
CA ALA A 538 30.50 -0.89 -12.21
C ALA A 538 31.97 -1.18 -12.53
N ASP A 539 32.54 -2.21 -11.89
CA ASP A 539 33.94 -2.61 -12.10
C ASP A 539 34.19 -3.24 -13.49
N ALA A 540 33.19 -3.93 -14.04
CA ALA A 540 33.29 -4.59 -15.34
C ALA A 540 31.91 -4.81 -15.98
N SER A 541 31.87 -4.76 -17.32
CA SER A 541 30.76 -5.27 -18.12
C SER A 541 31.22 -6.42 -19.02
N HIS A 542 30.37 -7.43 -19.15
CA HIS A 542 30.56 -8.53 -20.10
C HIS A 542 29.63 -8.32 -21.28
N VAL A 543 30.18 -8.32 -22.48
CA VAL A 543 29.43 -8.12 -23.72
C VAL A 543 29.55 -9.36 -24.59
N TRP A 544 28.42 -9.88 -25.03
CA TRP A 544 28.31 -10.91 -26.05
C TRP A 544 27.61 -10.33 -27.27
N LYS A 545 28.19 -10.55 -28.45
CA LYS A 545 27.65 -10.02 -29.70
C LYS A 545 27.60 -11.11 -30.77
N CYS A 546 26.51 -11.12 -31.54
CA CYS A 546 26.37 -11.95 -32.72
C CYS A 546 25.64 -11.19 -33.83
N THR A 547 25.95 -11.50 -35.09
CA THR A 547 25.23 -10.98 -36.25
C THR A 547 24.73 -12.15 -37.09
N ALA A 548 23.43 -12.17 -37.38
CA ALA A 548 22.79 -13.15 -38.26
C ALA A 548 21.76 -12.43 -39.13
N ASP A 549 21.75 -12.74 -40.44
CA ASP A 549 20.82 -12.16 -41.42
C ASP A 549 20.77 -10.62 -41.41
N GLY A 550 21.92 -9.97 -41.18
CA GLY A 550 22.02 -8.50 -41.09
C GLY A 550 21.47 -7.89 -39.79
N ILE A 551 20.97 -8.72 -38.86
CA ILE A 551 20.54 -8.33 -37.53
C ILE A 551 21.67 -8.62 -36.55
N THR A 552 22.01 -7.62 -35.73
CA THR A 552 22.99 -7.78 -34.66
C THR A 552 22.31 -7.84 -33.31
N TYR A 553 22.59 -8.90 -32.57
CA TYR A 553 22.12 -9.14 -31.21
C TYR A 553 23.27 -8.92 -30.24
N GLU A 554 23.06 -8.13 -29.20
CA GLU A 554 24.03 -7.86 -28.14
C GLU A 554 23.37 -8.13 -26.78
N ILE A 555 24.10 -8.84 -25.92
CA ILE A 555 23.77 -8.99 -24.51
C ILE A 555 24.91 -8.37 -23.73
N ARG A 556 24.59 -7.42 -22.87
CA ARG A 556 25.52 -6.81 -21.95
C ARG A 556 25.06 -7.08 -20.53
N VAL A 557 25.97 -7.56 -19.69
CA VAL A 557 25.71 -7.84 -18.28
C VAL A 557 26.69 -7.03 -17.44
N LEU A 558 26.14 -6.28 -16.48
CA LEU A 558 26.89 -5.32 -15.67
C LEU A 558 26.66 -5.57 -14.20
N LEU A 559 27.74 -5.61 -13.42
CA LEU A 559 27.63 -5.68 -11.96
C LEU A 559 27.30 -4.29 -11.42
N LEU A 560 26.15 -4.11 -10.79
CA LEU A 560 25.75 -2.82 -10.24
C LEU A 560 26.74 -2.36 -9.16
N ALA A 561 26.98 -1.04 -9.08
CA ALA A 561 27.66 -0.43 -7.95
C ALA A 561 26.84 -0.63 -6.66
N ASP A 562 27.50 -0.68 -5.50
CA ASP A 562 26.84 -0.94 -4.21
C ASP A 562 25.69 0.03 -3.90
N ALA A 563 25.82 1.29 -4.30
CA ALA A 563 24.78 2.30 -4.14
C ALA A 563 23.48 1.96 -4.89
N LEU A 564 23.57 1.28 -6.04
CA LEU A 564 22.43 0.89 -6.86
C LEU A 564 21.88 -0.50 -6.52
N ARG A 565 22.69 -1.39 -5.92
CA ARG A 565 22.25 -2.75 -5.54
C ARG A 565 21.10 -2.77 -4.55
N ASN A 566 21.03 -1.74 -3.71
CA ASN A 566 20.00 -1.60 -2.68
C ASN A 566 18.88 -0.63 -3.10
N ASP A 567 18.95 -0.09 -4.33
CA ASP A 567 17.90 0.80 -4.84
C ASP A 567 16.78 -0.02 -5.52
N ARG A 568 15.64 0.62 -5.75
CA ARG A 568 14.50 -0.02 -6.41
C ARG A 568 14.82 -0.31 -7.87
N PRO A 569 14.41 -1.47 -8.42
CA PRO A 569 14.68 -1.84 -9.81
C PRO A 569 14.31 -0.74 -10.81
N GLU A 570 13.21 -0.02 -10.60
CA GLU A 570 12.74 1.06 -11.46
C GLU A 570 13.74 2.22 -11.52
N ARG A 571 14.30 2.63 -10.38
CA ARG A 571 15.32 3.69 -10.31
C ARG A 571 16.62 3.25 -10.98
N VAL A 572 17.02 2.00 -10.77
CA VAL A 572 18.20 1.43 -11.43
C VAL A 572 18.00 1.36 -12.95
N LEU A 573 16.80 0.99 -13.42
CA LEU A 573 16.46 0.96 -14.84
C LEU A 573 16.45 2.37 -15.45
N ASP A 574 15.92 3.37 -14.76
CA ASP A 574 15.97 4.77 -15.19
C ASP A 574 17.41 5.31 -15.27
N ALA A 575 18.25 4.99 -14.27
CA ALA A 575 19.67 5.34 -14.29
C ALA A 575 20.40 4.65 -15.45
N ALA A 576 20.15 3.35 -15.65
CA ALA A 576 20.70 2.58 -16.76
C ALA A 576 20.31 3.17 -18.12
N ARG A 577 19.04 3.50 -18.31
CA ARG A 577 18.54 4.13 -19.53
C ARG A 577 19.24 5.46 -19.81
N SER A 578 19.44 6.28 -18.78
CA SER A 578 20.11 7.58 -18.92
C SER A 578 21.56 7.44 -19.38
N VAL A 579 22.27 6.44 -18.84
CA VAL A 579 23.65 6.15 -19.25
C VAL A 579 23.72 5.55 -20.65
N VAL A 580 22.82 4.64 -21.01
CA VAL A 580 22.76 4.10 -22.38
C VAL A 580 22.48 5.23 -23.38
N ALA A 581 21.59 6.17 -23.05
CA ALA A 581 21.32 7.33 -23.88
C ALA A 581 22.55 8.21 -24.11
N GLU A 582 23.32 8.46 -23.05
CA GLU A 582 24.59 9.20 -23.10
C GLU A 582 25.63 8.47 -23.95
N GLU A 583 25.87 7.17 -23.70
CA GLU A 583 26.82 6.35 -24.47
C GLU A 583 26.51 6.32 -25.96
N ARG A 584 25.22 6.28 -26.32
CA ARG A 584 24.76 6.19 -27.72
C ARG A 584 24.54 7.57 -28.35
N GLY A 585 24.71 8.65 -27.59
CA GLY A 585 24.57 10.03 -28.05
C GLY A 585 23.16 10.37 -28.55
N SER A 586 22.12 9.72 -28.01
CA SER A 586 20.74 9.92 -28.44
C SER A 586 19.73 9.54 -27.35
N GLN A 587 18.68 10.34 -27.24
CA GLN A 587 17.63 10.12 -26.23
C GLN A 587 16.77 8.90 -26.58
N PRO A 588 16.36 8.09 -25.59
CA PRO A 588 15.45 6.97 -25.80
C PRO A 588 14.07 7.46 -26.24
N ARG A 589 13.38 6.67 -27.06
CA ARG A 589 11.98 6.88 -27.44
C ARG A 589 11.19 5.59 -27.33
N ASN A 590 9.86 5.67 -27.42
CA ASN A 590 8.95 4.51 -27.36
C ASN A 590 9.19 3.62 -26.13
N LEU A 591 9.37 4.26 -24.97
CA LEU A 591 9.57 3.59 -23.70
C LEU A 591 8.35 2.72 -23.38
N ARG A 592 8.63 1.46 -23.04
CA ARG A 592 7.65 0.42 -22.74
C ARG A 592 8.11 -0.30 -21.48
N ASP A 593 7.23 -0.37 -20.49
CA ASP A 593 7.42 -1.29 -19.37
C ASP A 593 7.06 -2.70 -19.84
N THR A 594 7.96 -3.64 -19.56
CA THR A 594 7.92 -4.99 -20.10
C THR A 594 8.55 -5.96 -19.11
N LEU A 595 8.71 -7.21 -19.53
CA LEU A 595 9.34 -8.25 -18.75
C LEU A 595 10.51 -8.85 -19.50
N LEU A 596 11.59 -9.15 -18.78
CA LEU A 596 12.67 -10.00 -19.25
C LEU A 596 12.81 -11.15 -18.25
N ALA A 597 12.54 -12.38 -18.71
CA ALA A 597 12.50 -13.57 -17.85
C ALA A 597 11.67 -13.38 -16.56
N ALA A 598 10.46 -12.87 -16.70
CA ALA A 598 9.52 -12.54 -15.61
C ALA A 598 10.02 -11.48 -14.60
N ARG A 599 11.07 -10.72 -14.93
CA ARG A 599 11.57 -9.59 -14.13
C ARG A 599 11.15 -8.27 -14.79
N PRO A 600 10.76 -7.22 -14.02
CA PRO A 600 10.50 -5.90 -14.57
C PRO A 600 11.66 -5.43 -15.43
N ALA A 601 11.32 -4.92 -16.61
CA ALA A 601 12.27 -4.48 -17.60
C ALA A 601 11.75 -3.21 -18.29
N GLN A 602 12.66 -2.40 -18.79
CA GLN A 602 12.35 -1.25 -19.63
C GLN A 602 12.81 -1.52 -21.05
N GLU A 603 11.95 -1.26 -22.01
CA GLU A 603 12.23 -1.42 -23.42
C GLU A 603 12.04 -0.11 -24.17
N TYR A 604 13.01 0.26 -24.99
CA TYR A 604 13.04 1.55 -25.66
C TYR A 604 13.84 1.46 -26.97
N ASP A 605 13.54 2.38 -27.88
CA ASP A 605 14.27 2.53 -29.12
C ASP A 605 15.25 3.70 -29.01
N ILE A 606 16.41 3.58 -29.66
CA ILE A 606 17.40 4.64 -29.80
C ILE A 606 17.69 4.82 -31.29
N ASP A 607 17.58 6.07 -31.76
CA ASP A 607 18.17 6.43 -33.05
C ASP A 607 19.67 6.49 -32.87
N ALA A 608 20.42 5.63 -33.53
CA ALA A 608 21.88 5.66 -33.50
C ALA A 608 22.38 6.38 -34.77
N PRO A 609 22.76 7.66 -34.73
CA PRO A 609 23.09 8.44 -35.93
C PRO A 609 24.28 7.84 -36.70
N VAL A 610 25.19 7.19 -35.97
CA VAL A 610 26.40 6.52 -36.48
C VAL A 610 26.08 5.21 -37.20
N LEU A 611 24.89 4.62 -36.97
CA LEU A 611 24.50 3.32 -37.53
C LEU A 611 23.46 3.43 -38.64
N LYS A 612 23.13 4.62 -39.14
CA LYS A 612 22.11 4.80 -40.20
C LYS A 612 22.46 3.91 -41.42
N PRO A 613 21.49 3.13 -41.95
CA PRO A 613 20.03 3.20 -41.72
C PRO A 613 19.49 2.33 -40.55
N MET A 614 20.35 1.79 -39.69
CA MET A 614 19.95 0.86 -38.63
C MET A 614 19.36 1.58 -37.41
N GLN A 615 18.41 0.92 -36.75
CA GLN A 615 17.82 1.29 -35.46
C GLN A 615 18.29 0.35 -34.36
N LEU A 616 18.37 0.87 -33.13
CA LEU A 616 18.70 0.11 -31.94
C LEU A 616 17.45 -0.01 -31.06
N ARG A 617 17.06 -1.23 -30.71
CA ARG A 617 16.03 -1.50 -29.70
C ARG A 617 16.70 -2.16 -28.52
N VAL A 618 16.45 -1.64 -27.33
CA VAL A 618 17.10 -2.05 -26.08
C VAL A 618 16.04 -2.52 -25.10
N LYS A 619 16.35 -3.57 -24.35
CA LYS A 619 15.56 -4.08 -23.24
C LYS A 619 16.48 -4.28 -22.04
N THR A 620 16.29 -3.50 -20.99
CA THR A 620 17.08 -3.56 -19.76
C THR A 620 16.30 -4.21 -18.62
N ALA A 621 16.96 -5.03 -17.80
CA ALA A 621 16.37 -5.66 -16.62
C ALA A 621 17.37 -5.72 -15.47
N VAL A 622 16.90 -5.57 -14.23
CA VAL A 622 17.73 -5.65 -13.01
C VAL A 622 17.43 -6.96 -12.29
N ILE A 623 18.46 -7.76 -12.06
CA ILE A 623 18.32 -9.14 -11.58
C ILE A 623 19.43 -9.44 -10.58
N GLY A 624 19.05 -9.44 -9.30
CA GLY A 624 20.00 -9.44 -8.19
C GLY A 624 20.91 -8.21 -8.29
N ASN A 625 22.22 -8.41 -8.20
CA ASN A 625 23.20 -7.34 -8.28
C ASN A 625 23.60 -6.97 -9.71
N TRP A 626 22.88 -7.44 -10.72
CA TRP A 626 23.28 -7.32 -12.11
C TRP A 626 22.24 -6.59 -12.96
N LEU A 627 22.70 -5.74 -13.85
CA LEU A 627 21.91 -5.14 -14.93
C LEU A 627 22.16 -5.92 -16.22
N TYR A 628 21.08 -6.33 -16.87
CA TYR A 628 21.08 -6.98 -18.17
C TYR A 628 20.58 -5.97 -19.19
N GLU A 629 21.34 -5.78 -20.26
CA GLU A 629 20.96 -4.97 -21.41
C GLU A 629 20.98 -5.88 -22.63
N LEU A 630 19.81 -6.22 -23.13
CA LEU A 630 19.65 -6.90 -24.41
C LEU A 630 19.42 -5.84 -25.46
N SER A 631 20.11 -5.92 -26.59
CA SER A 631 19.87 -4.99 -27.68
C SER A 631 19.90 -5.67 -29.04
N VAL A 632 19.06 -5.15 -29.94
CA VAL A 632 18.95 -5.56 -31.33
C VAL A 632 19.25 -4.34 -32.18
N THR A 633 20.28 -4.45 -33.02
CA THR A 633 20.62 -3.45 -34.05
C THR A 633 20.26 -4.04 -35.42
N ALA A 634 19.30 -3.43 -36.11
CA ALA A 634 18.79 -3.95 -37.39
C ALA A 634 18.29 -2.81 -38.29
N SER A 635 17.84 -3.11 -39.51
CA SER A 635 17.03 -2.14 -40.26
C SER A 635 15.76 -1.79 -39.45
N LYS A 636 15.13 -0.65 -39.75
CA LYS A 636 13.91 -0.22 -39.04
C LYS A 636 12.79 -1.29 -39.04
N ASN A 637 12.63 -2.03 -40.13
CA ASN A 637 11.60 -3.07 -40.20
C ASN A 637 11.99 -4.30 -39.37
N ASP A 638 13.26 -4.69 -39.42
CA ASP A 638 13.76 -5.90 -38.76
C ASP A 638 13.84 -5.75 -37.24
N VAL A 639 14.11 -4.52 -36.73
CA VAL A 639 14.16 -4.26 -35.28
C VAL A 639 12.78 -4.38 -34.61
N THR A 640 11.73 -4.22 -35.40
CA THR A 640 10.33 -4.43 -34.98
C THR A 640 9.77 -5.79 -35.39
N GLY A 641 10.54 -6.57 -36.16
CA GLY A 641 10.13 -7.85 -36.73
C GLY A 641 10.08 -8.99 -35.72
N GLY A 642 9.63 -10.16 -36.19
CA GLY A 642 9.50 -11.39 -35.39
C GLY A 642 10.79 -11.78 -34.69
N ALA A 643 11.91 -11.80 -35.41
CA ALA A 643 13.22 -12.21 -34.88
C ALA A 643 13.71 -11.36 -33.68
N ALA A 644 13.48 -10.04 -33.70
CA ALA A 644 13.85 -9.17 -32.60
C ALA A 644 12.98 -9.44 -31.35
N ARG A 645 11.67 -9.64 -31.54
CA ARG A 645 10.74 -9.99 -30.47
C ARG A 645 11.11 -11.35 -29.86
N GLU A 646 11.31 -12.32 -30.72
CA GLU A 646 11.73 -13.67 -30.38
C GLU A 646 13.05 -13.71 -29.62
N PHE A 647 14.04 -12.87 -29.97
CA PHE A 647 15.28 -12.73 -29.21
C PHE A 647 15.01 -12.27 -27.77
N PHE A 648 14.24 -11.20 -27.58
CA PHE A 648 13.89 -10.72 -26.24
C PHE A 648 13.07 -11.73 -25.44
N ASP A 649 12.18 -12.45 -26.10
CA ASP A 649 11.30 -13.46 -25.48
C ASP A 649 12.04 -14.77 -25.18
N SER A 650 13.18 -15.04 -25.84
CA SER A 650 14.01 -16.24 -25.64
C SER A 650 14.84 -16.21 -24.35
N PHE A 651 14.99 -15.04 -23.72
CA PHE A 651 15.83 -14.90 -22.54
C PHE A 651 15.12 -15.46 -21.30
N ALA A 652 15.67 -16.54 -20.75
CA ALA A 652 15.17 -17.23 -19.56
C ALA A 652 16.32 -17.58 -18.59
N PHE A 653 16.02 -17.63 -17.29
CA PHE A 653 16.97 -18.09 -16.27
C PHE A 653 16.74 -19.56 -15.94
N GLN A 654 17.81 -20.34 -15.85
CA GLN A 654 17.75 -21.69 -15.27
C GLN A 654 18.34 -21.70 -13.86
N PRO A 655 17.70 -22.40 -12.90
CA PRO A 655 18.30 -22.59 -11.59
C PRO A 655 19.52 -23.49 -11.69
N VAL A 656 20.47 -23.28 -10.78
CA VAL A 656 21.51 -24.29 -10.49
C VAL A 656 20.77 -25.54 -10.01
N PRO A 657 20.95 -26.72 -10.64
CA PRO A 657 20.50 -27.95 -10.03
C PRO A 657 21.09 -28.02 -8.62
N LYS A 658 20.25 -28.25 -7.60
CA LYS A 658 20.77 -28.62 -6.28
C LYS A 658 21.70 -29.80 -6.49
N PRO A 659 22.91 -29.81 -5.90
CA PRO A 659 23.74 -31.00 -5.93
C PRO A 659 22.88 -32.15 -5.41
N SER A 660 22.75 -33.19 -6.22
CA SER A 660 22.17 -34.45 -5.79
C SER A 660 22.88 -34.84 -4.49
N THR A 661 22.13 -35.04 -3.42
CA THR A 661 22.66 -35.56 -2.16
C THR A 661 23.00 -37.04 -2.24
N ASP A 662 22.85 -37.68 -3.41
CA ASP A 662 23.07 -39.12 -3.62
C ASP A 662 24.48 -39.46 -4.12
N ALA A 663 25.50 -38.75 -3.63
CA ALA A 663 26.91 -39.05 -3.95
C ALA A 663 27.55 -40.12 -3.06
N ASP A 664 26.78 -40.81 -2.21
CA ASP A 664 27.25 -41.96 -1.40
C ASP A 664 26.57 -43.27 -1.86
N ALA A 665 26.88 -43.70 -3.08
CA ALA A 665 26.75 -45.12 -3.48
C ALA A 665 27.66 -45.39 -4.69
N ALA A 666 28.97 -45.54 -4.43
CA ALA A 666 29.83 -46.25 -5.37
C ALA A 666 29.55 -47.77 -5.25
N PRO A 667 29.36 -48.51 -6.36
CA PRO A 667 29.41 -49.96 -6.32
C PRO A 667 30.87 -50.42 -6.37
N GLU A 668 31.19 -51.48 -5.61
CA GLU A 668 32.43 -52.28 -5.77
C GLU A 668 32.60 -52.82 -7.19
#